data_AF-A0A9X1NY76-F1
#
_entry.id   AF-A0A9X1NY76-F1
#
_cell.length_a   1.000
_cell.length_b   1.000
_cell.length_c   1.000
_cell.angle_alpha   90.00
_cell.angle_beta   90.00
_cell.angle_gamma   90.00
#
_symmetry.space_group_name_H-M   'P 1'
#
loop_
_entity.id
_entity.type
_entity.pdbx_description
1 polymer ?
#
loop_
_entity_poly.entity_id
_entity_poly.type
_entity_poly.pdbx_seq_one_letter_code
_entity_poly.pdbx_strand_id
1 'polypeptide(L)'
;MFVLHVALQGCLRGNNVEYGLTTDTGGHIRYLLDLVDACKNHPQAERIVIATRAFEGFGDDYIKAVESVDETTSIVRFRTTRSRYLPKEDLHTELESFSNALIEYILEGGIRPDMLHAHYADAAVVAARIEDALGIPFFFTGHSLGKVKQKALPSCLLNSSFAKRIAAEELALARASLVIASSRDEAELQYKDYENYDPGKIRVLPPGSDLKAFCCAASSPTVEQEMTRFLVEPDKPVILAIARPVAKKNLAGLIEAYGQSDALRAAANLVIVAGSREDIDALEADMAANLRELLRLIDLYDLYGKVAYPKSHRGEDIPAYYAYARDRRGVFVNPAFNEPFGLTLLEAAAAGLPLVATDSGGPNDIIETCGNGLLVDPRDATGIADALLRIFRDAEMWDRFSASGDKAVKAYDWERHVMRYHGLVHDIAYPQDLPTQRAIQLLVSDIDNTLVGSVPHLHAFGNWRRVQENLAFGVATGRSFHSAMAILEQQDVPRPEVMITSVGSEIYTLSENGVSYEQDEGWLKTIAANWQRSAVERVLRGVSGLVPQAQLEQRDFKLSYFSDGNHATVERVRAALENAGVLASVIHSHRRYLDILPIKASKGTAVDHVRRRYGLPESSVFVAGDSGNDIEMLQAIPQSIIVANYSDNLGKLPALKHSYIASNTHAAGIIEGVLHFRNKAKSSGLSV
;
A
#
# COMPACT_ATOMS: atom_id res chain seq x y z
N MET A 1 6.70 -26.15 -7.06
CA MET A 1 7.27 -25.43 -5.91
C MET A 1 6.65 -25.90 -4.60
N PHE A 2 7.51 -26.17 -3.62
CA PHE A 2 7.17 -26.49 -2.24
C PHE A 2 7.46 -25.29 -1.33
N VAL A 3 6.40 -24.68 -0.77
CA VAL A 3 6.49 -23.59 0.21
C VAL A 3 6.11 -24.08 1.60
N LEU A 4 6.93 -23.77 2.60
CA LEU A 4 6.67 -24.08 4.01
C LEU A 4 6.41 -22.80 4.81
N HIS A 5 5.17 -22.60 5.24
CA HIS A 5 4.77 -21.49 6.10
C HIS A 5 5.05 -21.82 7.56
N VAL A 6 5.60 -20.87 8.32
CA VAL A 6 5.81 -20.98 9.77
C VAL A 6 4.88 -20.00 10.47
N ALA A 7 3.99 -20.51 11.32
CA ALA A 7 3.03 -19.70 12.09
C ALA A 7 2.76 -20.35 13.46
N LEU A 8 3.28 -19.74 14.53
CA LEU A 8 3.28 -20.32 15.88
C LEU A 8 2.11 -19.83 16.75
N GLN A 9 1.49 -18.71 16.37
CA GLN A 9 0.52 -18.00 17.20
C GLN A 9 -0.91 -18.50 17.04
N GLY A 10 -1.65 -18.38 18.13
CA GLY A 10 -3.08 -18.64 18.16
C GLY A 10 -3.44 -20.09 17.89
N CYS A 11 -4.73 -20.29 17.63
CA CYS A 11 -5.34 -21.60 17.53
C CYS A 11 -5.61 -21.95 16.07
N LEU A 12 -4.57 -22.37 15.35
CA LEU A 12 -4.61 -22.67 13.91
C LEU A 12 -5.16 -24.08 13.61
N ARG A 13 -6.18 -24.15 12.74
CA ARG A 13 -6.72 -25.37 12.11
C ARG A 13 -7.00 -25.07 10.63
N GLY A 14 -7.09 -26.10 9.78
CA GLY A 14 -7.33 -25.92 8.35
C GLY A 14 -8.75 -25.53 8.02
N ASN A 15 -9.71 -25.96 8.84
CA ASN A 15 -11.14 -25.70 8.65
C ASN A 15 -11.79 -25.23 9.95
N ASN A 16 -12.88 -24.47 9.83
CA ASN A 16 -13.73 -24.03 10.95
C ASN A 16 -12.96 -23.33 12.08
N VAL A 17 -12.05 -22.42 11.74
CA VAL A 17 -11.32 -21.62 12.74
C VAL A 17 -12.29 -20.75 13.54
N GLU A 18 -12.28 -20.92 14.85
CA GLU A 18 -13.02 -20.09 15.80
C GLU A 18 -12.27 -18.78 16.05
N TYR A 19 -12.45 -17.80 15.15
CA TYR A 19 -11.83 -16.48 15.29
C TYR A 19 -12.26 -15.79 16.60
N GLY A 20 -11.29 -15.27 17.34
CA GLY A 20 -11.50 -14.67 18.66
C GLY A 20 -11.47 -15.66 19.83
N LEU A 21 -11.25 -16.96 19.61
CA LEU A 21 -11.07 -17.95 20.69
C LEU A 21 -9.97 -17.56 21.67
N THR A 22 -8.89 -16.97 21.16
CA THR A 22 -7.85 -16.31 21.95
C THR A 22 -7.53 -14.95 21.36
N THR A 23 -6.84 -14.09 22.12
CA THR A 23 -6.33 -12.80 21.63
C THR A 23 -5.35 -12.92 20.46
N ASP A 24 -4.83 -14.13 20.22
CA ASP A 24 -3.87 -14.43 19.16
C ASP A 24 -4.55 -15.15 17.97
N THR A 25 -5.81 -15.58 18.09
CA THR A 25 -6.55 -16.25 17.01
C THR A 25 -7.36 -15.23 16.21
N GLY A 26 -6.74 -14.64 15.19
CA GLY A 26 -7.33 -13.50 14.46
C GLY A 26 -6.86 -13.34 13.02
N GLY A 27 -6.73 -12.08 12.60
CA GLY A 27 -6.54 -11.70 11.19
C GLY A 27 -5.29 -12.31 10.52
N HIS A 28 -4.21 -12.57 11.26
CA HIS A 28 -3.02 -13.19 10.67
C HIS A 28 -3.26 -14.65 10.25
N ILE A 29 -4.07 -15.40 11.02
CA ILE A 29 -4.45 -16.78 10.68
C ILE A 29 -5.37 -16.74 9.46
N ARG A 30 -6.32 -15.79 9.44
CA ARG A 30 -7.20 -15.60 8.27
C ARG A 30 -6.39 -15.30 7.01
N TYR A 31 -5.45 -14.37 7.09
CA TYR A 31 -4.54 -14.05 5.99
C TYR A 31 -3.78 -15.28 5.50
N LEU A 32 -3.17 -16.04 6.41
CA LEU A 32 -2.38 -17.22 6.06
C LEU A 32 -3.24 -18.28 5.38
N LEU A 33 -4.41 -18.60 5.93
CA LEU A 33 -5.30 -19.61 5.37
C LEU A 33 -5.85 -19.16 4.02
N ASP A 34 -6.22 -17.90 3.85
CA ASP A 34 -6.70 -17.38 2.56
C ASP A 34 -5.58 -17.37 1.51
N LEU A 35 -4.35 -17.02 1.90
CA LEU A 35 -3.17 -17.11 1.02
C LEU A 35 -2.94 -18.55 0.56
N VAL A 36 -2.91 -19.50 1.51
CA VAL A 36 -2.70 -20.93 1.22
C VAL A 36 -3.82 -21.50 0.36
N ASP A 37 -5.07 -21.15 0.67
CA ASP A 37 -6.24 -21.57 -0.11
C ASP A 37 -6.18 -21.04 -1.54
N ALA A 38 -5.69 -19.82 -1.74
CA ALA A 38 -5.50 -19.26 -3.07
C ALA A 38 -4.31 -19.90 -3.80
N CYS A 39 -3.21 -20.20 -3.10
CA CYS A 39 -2.03 -20.85 -3.66
C CYS A 39 -2.33 -22.25 -4.21
N LYS A 40 -3.26 -23.00 -3.61
CA LYS A 40 -3.59 -24.37 -4.06
C LYS A 40 -4.05 -24.45 -5.53
N ASN A 41 -4.61 -23.37 -6.05
CA ASN A 41 -5.10 -23.29 -7.42
C ASN A 41 -4.00 -22.88 -8.43
N HIS A 42 -2.81 -22.53 -7.94
CA HIS A 42 -1.72 -22.07 -8.79
C HIS A 42 -1.00 -23.26 -9.45
N PRO A 43 -0.76 -23.24 -10.78
CA PRO A 43 -0.17 -24.38 -11.50
C PRO A 43 1.22 -24.83 -11.00
N GLN A 44 1.96 -23.94 -10.34
CA GLN A 44 3.29 -24.23 -9.81
C GLN A 44 3.29 -24.65 -8.33
N ALA A 45 2.14 -24.68 -7.65
CA ALA A 45 2.05 -25.11 -6.26
C ALA A 45 2.00 -26.66 -6.20
N GLU A 46 3.11 -27.27 -5.77
CA GLU A 46 3.22 -28.73 -5.69
C GLU A 46 2.94 -29.24 -4.28
N ARG A 47 3.34 -28.46 -3.26
CA ARG A 47 3.19 -28.83 -1.86
C ARG A 47 3.18 -27.58 -0.99
N ILE A 48 2.28 -27.55 -0.02
CA ILE A 48 2.19 -26.48 0.98
C ILE A 48 2.16 -27.12 2.36
N VAL A 49 3.05 -26.67 3.24
CA VAL A 49 3.09 -27.10 4.65
C VAL A 49 2.95 -25.88 5.54
N ILE A 50 2.03 -25.94 6.50
CA ILE A 50 1.93 -24.96 7.58
C ILE A 50 2.51 -25.61 8.84
N ALA A 51 3.70 -25.20 9.24
CA ALA A 51 4.34 -25.60 10.48
C ALA A 51 3.85 -24.73 11.65
N THR A 52 3.25 -25.38 12.65
CA THR A 52 2.75 -24.72 13.86
C THR A 52 2.99 -25.57 15.10
N ARG A 53 2.75 -25.03 16.28
CA ARG A 53 3.01 -25.70 17.55
C ARG A 53 1.84 -26.62 17.94
N ALA A 54 2.16 -27.83 18.42
CA ALA A 54 1.19 -28.71 19.07
C ALA A 54 0.97 -28.27 20.52
N PHE A 55 -0.28 -28.18 20.97
CA PHE A 55 -0.59 -27.82 22.35
C PHE A 55 -1.93 -28.37 22.88
N GLU A 56 -2.02 -28.49 24.20
CA GLU A 56 -3.19 -28.90 24.97
C GLU A 56 -4.02 -27.70 25.45
N GLY A 57 -5.32 -27.92 25.71
CA GLY A 57 -6.20 -26.98 26.41
C GLY A 57 -7.43 -26.49 25.64
N PHE A 58 -7.50 -26.73 24.32
CA PHE A 58 -8.58 -26.24 23.45
C PHE A 58 -9.21 -27.34 22.57
N GLY A 59 -9.06 -28.61 22.99
CA GLY A 59 -9.49 -29.79 22.22
C GLY A 59 -8.36 -30.52 21.52
N ASP A 60 -8.64 -31.72 21.02
CA ASP A 60 -7.63 -32.66 20.52
C ASP A 60 -7.03 -32.26 19.16
N ASP A 61 -7.74 -31.42 18.39
CA ASP A 61 -7.31 -30.98 17.06
C ASP A 61 -5.95 -30.29 17.08
N TYR A 62 -5.63 -29.58 18.18
CA TYR A 62 -4.38 -28.83 18.34
C TYR A 62 -3.18 -29.71 18.76
N ILE A 63 -3.41 -30.98 19.06
CA ILE A 63 -2.35 -31.96 19.42
C ILE A 63 -2.07 -32.90 18.24
N LYS A 64 -2.99 -33.00 17.27
CA LYS A 64 -2.84 -33.85 16.10
C LYS A 64 -1.65 -33.41 15.24
N ALA A 65 -0.62 -34.25 15.21
CA ALA A 65 0.68 -33.96 14.61
C ALA A 65 0.60 -33.60 13.12
N VAL A 66 -0.32 -34.21 12.36
CA VAL A 66 -0.54 -33.89 10.95
C VAL A 66 -2.04 -33.79 10.67
N GLU A 67 -2.45 -32.68 10.08
CA GLU A 67 -3.79 -32.46 9.53
C GLU A 67 -3.66 -32.23 8.01
N SER A 68 -4.20 -33.14 7.22
CA SER A 68 -4.35 -32.93 5.78
C SER A 68 -5.56 -32.01 5.56
N VAL A 69 -5.31 -30.88 4.90
CA VAL A 69 -6.34 -29.90 4.54
C VAL A 69 -6.91 -30.27 3.17
N ASP A 70 -6.02 -30.59 2.23
CA ASP A 70 -6.32 -31.12 0.89
C ASP A 70 -5.15 -31.99 0.38
N GLU A 71 -5.12 -32.31 -0.92
CA GLU A 71 -4.09 -33.14 -1.55
C GLU A 71 -2.69 -32.49 -1.57
N THR A 72 -2.63 -31.16 -1.56
CA THR A 72 -1.40 -30.36 -1.67
C THR A 72 -1.00 -29.70 -0.35
N THR A 73 -1.97 -29.50 0.55
CA THR A 73 -1.82 -28.70 1.77
C THR A 73 -1.94 -29.55 3.03
N SER A 74 -0.98 -29.38 3.94
CA SER A 74 -1.02 -29.99 5.28
C SER A 74 -0.58 -29.02 6.37
N ILE A 75 -1.16 -29.17 7.55
CA ILE A 75 -0.69 -28.52 8.78
C ILE A 75 0.09 -29.56 9.59
N VAL A 76 1.32 -29.21 9.96
CA VAL A 76 2.21 -30.06 10.77
C VAL A 76 2.43 -29.40 12.11
N ARG A 77 2.10 -30.11 13.18
CA ARG A 77 2.14 -29.63 14.56
C ARG A 77 3.28 -30.26 15.34
N PHE A 78 4.22 -29.43 15.79
CA PHE A 78 5.40 -29.87 16.52
C PHE A 78 5.20 -29.75 18.02
N ARG A 79 5.44 -30.84 18.76
CA ARG A 79 5.52 -30.79 20.22
C ARG A 79 6.79 -30.04 20.61
N THR A 80 6.65 -29.07 21.49
CA THR A 80 7.79 -28.33 22.06
C THR A 80 7.97 -28.70 23.54
N THR A 81 8.90 -28.05 24.22
CA THR A 81 9.25 -28.32 25.62
C THR A 81 8.05 -28.25 26.56
N ARG A 82 7.10 -27.33 26.31
CA ARG A 82 5.84 -27.24 27.05
C ARG A 82 4.69 -27.84 26.22
N SER A 83 3.74 -28.51 26.87
CA SER A 83 2.54 -29.05 26.20
C SER A 83 1.35 -28.09 26.17
N ARG A 84 1.22 -27.16 27.12
CA ARG A 84 0.07 -26.24 27.21
C ARG A 84 0.07 -25.15 26.14
N TYR A 85 -1.08 -24.55 25.85
CA TYR A 85 -1.15 -23.29 25.08
C TYR A 85 -0.25 -22.20 25.68
N LEU A 86 0.39 -21.41 24.82
CA LEU A 86 1.18 -20.24 25.20
C LEU A 86 0.68 -19.01 24.43
N PRO A 87 0.44 -17.87 25.12
CA PRO A 87 0.19 -16.61 24.43
C PRO A 87 1.44 -16.17 23.66
N LYS A 88 1.25 -15.33 22.64
CA LYS A 88 2.36 -14.90 21.76
C LYS A 88 3.55 -14.27 22.51
N GLU A 89 3.31 -13.62 23.65
CA GLU A 89 4.34 -13.00 24.47
C GLU A 89 5.30 -14.02 25.09
N ASP A 90 4.87 -15.27 25.25
CA ASP A 90 5.62 -16.38 25.86
C ASP A 90 6.24 -17.34 24.83
N LEU A 91 5.83 -17.29 23.54
CA LEU A 91 6.32 -18.20 22.50
C LEU A 91 7.84 -18.16 22.31
N HIS A 92 8.48 -17.04 22.67
CA HIS A 92 9.93 -16.90 22.62
C HIS A 92 10.69 -17.97 23.43
N THR A 93 10.05 -18.64 24.39
CA THR A 93 10.67 -19.73 25.17
C THR A 93 10.72 -21.07 24.45
N GLU A 94 9.97 -21.24 23.37
CA GLU A 94 9.83 -22.53 22.65
C GLU A 94 10.47 -22.53 21.26
N LEU A 95 11.01 -21.39 20.80
CA LEU A 95 11.50 -21.24 19.42
C LEU A 95 12.62 -22.20 19.08
N GLU A 96 13.52 -22.49 20.02
CA GLU A 96 14.63 -23.41 19.81
C GLU A 96 14.16 -24.86 19.66
N SER A 97 13.33 -25.36 20.59
CA SER A 97 12.82 -26.73 20.51
C SER A 97 11.92 -26.93 19.29
N PHE A 98 11.14 -25.91 18.93
CA PHE A 98 10.37 -25.91 17.69
C PHE A 98 11.27 -25.96 16.44
N SER A 99 12.32 -25.13 16.39
CA SER A 99 13.23 -25.08 15.24
C SER A 99 13.92 -26.42 15.02
N ASN A 100 14.40 -27.05 16.10
CA ASN A 100 15.07 -28.35 16.01
C ASN A 100 14.12 -29.43 15.45
N ALA A 101 12.88 -29.50 15.98
CA ALA A 101 11.89 -30.45 15.50
C ALA A 101 11.49 -30.23 14.03
N LEU A 102 11.41 -28.96 13.60
CA LEU A 102 11.11 -28.62 12.21
C LEU A 102 12.29 -28.94 11.27
N ILE A 103 13.54 -28.71 11.71
CA ILE A 103 14.74 -29.10 10.95
C ILE A 103 14.77 -30.62 10.76
N GLU A 104 14.54 -31.38 11.83
CA GLU A 104 14.45 -32.86 11.78
C GLU A 104 13.38 -33.31 10.78
N TYR A 105 12.18 -32.72 10.84
CA TYR A 105 11.11 -33.02 9.88
C TYR A 105 11.49 -32.74 8.42
N ILE A 106 12.18 -31.63 8.15
CA ILE A 106 12.62 -31.30 6.79
C ILE A 106 13.66 -32.31 6.30
N LEU A 107 14.60 -32.72 7.16
CA LEU A 107 15.64 -33.69 6.82
C LEU A 107 15.07 -35.10 6.61
N GLU A 108 14.13 -35.53 7.45
CA GLU A 108 13.49 -36.86 7.37
C GLU A 108 12.48 -36.95 6.21
N GLY A 109 11.82 -35.85 5.87
CA GLY A 109 10.77 -35.80 4.85
C GLY A 109 11.25 -36.01 3.41
N GLY A 110 12.57 -36.00 3.16
CA GLY A 110 13.21 -36.30 1.87
C GLY A 110 12.99 -35.26 0.75
N ILE A 111 12.01 -34.36 0.91
CA ILE A 111 11.74 -33.24 0.00
C ILE A 111 11.94 -31.95 0.79
N ARG A 112 12.89 -31.13 0.32
CA ARG A 112 13.24 -29.86 0.95
C ARG A 112 12.33 -28.73 0.41
N PRO A 113 11.85 -27.82 1.27
CA PRO A 113 11.15 -26.62 0.81
C PRO A 113 12.05 -25.77 -0.10
N ASP A 114 11.47 -25.22 -1.17
CA ASP A 114 12.11 -24.21 -2.00
C ASP A 114 12.21 -22.86 -1.26
N MET A 115 11.23 -22.60 -0.39
CA MET A 115 11.09 -21.33 0.34
C MET A 115 10.38 -21.54 1.68
N LEU A 116 10.82 -20.82 2.71
CA LEU A 116 10.06 -20.64 3.94
C LEU A 116 9.27 -19.33 3.90
N HIS A 117 8.11 -19.28 4.53
CA HIS A 117 7.39 -18.02 4.75
C HIS A 117 7.07 -17.86 6.24
N ALA A 118 7.78 -16.95 6.89
CA ALA A 118 7.61 -16.63 8.29
C ALA A 118 6.46 -15.62 8.49
N HIS A 119 5.46 -16.02 9.27
CA HIS A 119 4.36 -15.15 9.67
C HIS A 119 4.54 -14.73 11.12
N TYR A 120 4.77 -13.42 11.33
CA TYR A 120 5.09 -12.80 12.61
C TYR A 120 6.55 -13.01 13.09
N ALA A 121 6.99 -12.16 14.02
CA ALA A 121 8.37 -12.04 14.48
C ALA A 121 8.99 -13.35 15.02
N ASP A 122 8.21 -14.12 15.78
CA ASP A 122 8.62 -15.42 16.33
C ASP A 122 8.88 -16.46 15.25
N ALA A 123 8.04 -16.51 14.21
CA ALA A 123 8.27 -17.37 13.06
C ALA A 123 9.54 -16.97 12.28
N ALA A 124 9.90 -15.68 12.25
CA ALA A 124 11.10 -15.22 11.57
C ALA A 124 12.38 -15.70 12.26
N VAL A 125 12.39 -15.78 13.59
CA VAL A 125 13.52 -16.37 14.35
C VAL A 125 13.68 -17.85 14.01
N VAL A 126 12.57 -18.58 13.88
CA VAL A 126 12.60 -19.99 13.44
C VAL A 126 13.11 -20.11 12.01
N ALA A 127 12.60 -19.29 11.09
CA ALA A 127 13.03 -19.31 9.69
C ALA A 127 14.52 -18.98 9.54
N ALA A 128 15.04 -17.99 10.27
CA ALA A 128 16.47 -17.68 10.28
C ALA A 128 17.34 -18.85 10.78
N ARG A 129 16.88 -19.59 11.79
CA ARG A 129 17.59 -20.80 12.27
C ARG A 129 17.59 -21.93 11.23
N ILE A 130 16.49 -22.10 10.49
CA ILE A 130 16.40 -23.09 9.41
C ILE A 130 17.26 -22.66 8.22
N GLU A 131 17.29 -21.36 7.90
CA GLU A 131 18.19 -20.79 6.90
C GLU A 131 19.66 -21.06 7.27
N ASP A 132 20.07 -20.82 8.52
CA ASP A 132 21.43 -21.13 8.98
C ASP A 132 21.76 -22.63 8.86
N ALA A 133 20.82 -23.50 9.20
CA ALA A 133 21.04 -24.95 9.23
C ALA A 133 21.00 -25.61 7.85
N LEU A 134 20.10 -25.16 6.98
CA LEU A 134 19.78 -25.85 5.72
C LEU A 134 20.06 -24.97 4.49
N GLY A 135 20.16 -23.65 4.64
CA GLY A 135 20.32 -22.69 3.53
C GLY A 135 19.02 -22.45 2.75
N ILE A 136 17.85 -22.67 3.35
CA ILE A 136 16.56 -22.41 2.70
C ILE A 136 16.24 -20.92 2.87
N PRO A 137 16.03 -20.16 1.78
CA PRO A 137 15.67 -18.75 1.88
C PRO A 137 14.29 -18.59 2.53
N PHE A 138 14.00 -17.38 3.05
CA PHE A 138 12.69 -17.11 3.62
C PHE A 138 12.14 -15.72 3.32
N PHE A 139 10.82 -15.67 3.19
CA PHE A 139 10.04 -14.44 3.21
C PHE A 139 9.52 -14.15 4.61
N PHE A 140 9.34 -12.86 4.92
CA PHE A 140 8.78 -12.41 6.18
C PHE A 140 7.52 -11.56 5.98
N THR A 141 6.45 -11.86 6.72
CA THR A 141 5.27 -10.98 6.85
C THR A 141 5.07 -10.63 8.32
N GLY A 142 5.09 -9.33 8.63
CA GLY A 142 5.01 -8.84 10.01
C GLY A 142 3.65 -9.06 10.66
N HIS A 143 2.54 -8.79 9.94
CA HIS A 143 1.14 -8.74 10.41
C HIS A 143 0.86 -7.68 11.49
N SER A 144 1.82 -7.42 12.36
CA SER A 144 1.82 -6.37 13.37
C SER A 144 3.27 -6.09 13.76
N LEU A 145 3.60 -4.82 14.01
CA LEU A 145 4.96 -4.40 14.35
C LEU A 145 5.08 -3.90 15.80
N GLY A 146 6.16 -4.31 16.48
CA GLY A 146 6.47 -3.95 17.86
C GLY A 146 6.68 -2.46 18.06
N LYS A 147 7.48 -1.79 17.19
CA LYS A 147 7.75 -0.34 17.28
C LYS A 147 6.49 0.51 17.10
N VAL A 148 5.58 0.11 16.20
CA VAL A 148 4.28 0.79 16.01
C VAL A 148 3.43 0.69 17.27
N LYS A 149 3.32 -0.50 17.87
CA LYS A 149 2.59 -0.68 19.14
C LYS A 149 3.22 0.09 20.30
N GLN A 150 4.56 0.14 20.35
CA GLN A 150 5.30 0.90 21.37
C GLN A 150 4.99 2.40 21.28
N LYS A 151 4.91 2.97 20.07
CA LYS A 151 4.52 4.38 19.86
C LYS A 151 3.06 4.65 20.26
N ALA A 152 2.15 3.72 19.96
CA ALA A 152 0.73 3.87 20.28
C ALA A 152 0.41 3.69 21.78
N LEU A 153 1.19 2.86 22.49
CA LEU A 153 0.97 2.50 23.89
C LEU A 153 2.30 2.65 24.68
N PRO A 154 2.64 3.86 25.15
CA PRO A 154 3.89 4.10 25.89
C PRO A 154 4.01 3.28 27.19
N SER A 155 2.90 2.82 27.76
CA SER A 155 2.88 1.93 28.92
C SER A 155 3.55 0.57 28.67
N CYS A 156 3.73 0.18 27.40
CA CYS A 156 4.43 -1.05 27.01
C CYS A 156 5.96 -0.97 27.19
N LEU A 157 6.54 0.21 27.46
CA LEU A 157 8.00 0.42 27.59
C LEU A 157 8.64 -0.35 28.75
N LEU A 158 7.85 -0.81 29.73
CA LEU A 158 8.33 -1.53 30.91
C LEU A 158 8.38 -3.07 30.72
N ASN A 159 7.96 -3.58 29.56
CA ASN A 159 7.82 -5.03 29.33
C ASN A 159 8.99 -5.58 28.47
N SER A 160 9.82 -6.43 29.07
CA SER A 160 10.96 -7.08 28.41
C SER A 160 10.59 -7.96 27.21
N SER A 161 9.33 -8.42 27.12
CA SER A 161 8.81 -9.17 25.96
C SER A 161 8.77 -8.31 24.69
N PHE A 162 8.49 -6.99 24.81
CA PHE A 162 8.47 -6.10 23.64
C PHE A 162 9.85 -5.89 23.04
N ALA A 163 10.89 -5.75 23.86
CA ALA A 163 12.27 -5.63 23.38
C ALA A 163 12.70 -6.88 22.59
N LYS A 164 12.37 -8.08 23.09
CA LYS A 164 12.63 -9.34 22.38
C LYS A 164 11.90 -9.41 21.04
N ARG A 165 10.63 -8.98 21.00
CA ARG A 165 9.86 -8.92 19.77
C ARG A 165 10.48 -7.97 18.74
N ILE A 166 10.85 -6.76 19.15
CA ILE A 166 11.51 -5.80 18.25
C ILE A 166 12.82 -6.37 17.73
N ALA A 167 13.63 -7.03 18.59
CA ALA A 167 14.85 -7.69 18.16
C ALA A 167 14.61 -8.81 17.14
N ALA A 168 13.53 -9.59 17.31
CA ALA A 168 13.13 -10.61 16.33
C ALA A 168 12.66 -10.01 15.00
N GLU A 169 11.97 -8.87 15.03
CA GLU A 169 11.59 -8.11 13.83
C GLU A 169 12.83 -7.52 13.13
N GLU A 170 13.80 -6.96 13.87
CA GLU A 170 15.08 -6.49 13.32
C GLU A 170 15.87 -7.62 12.66
N LEU A 171 15.93 -8.80 13.31
CA LEU A 171 16.53 -10.00 12.71
C LEU A 171 15.83 -10.38 11.40
N ALA A 172 14.50 -10.34 11.38
CA ALA A 172 13.71 -10.66 10.20
C ALA A 172 14.03 -9.71 9.03
N LEU A 173 14.08 -8.40 9.28
CA LEU A 173 14.41 -7.41 8.27
C LEU A 173 15.84 -7.55 7.75
N ALA A 174 16.79 -7.91 8.63
CA ALA A 174 18.18 -8.13 8.23
C ALA A 174 18.35 -9.38 7.35
N ARG A 175 17.64 -10.46 7.67
CA ARG A 175 17.89 -11.80 7.12
C ARG A 175 16.94 -12.22 5.99
N ALA A 176 15.68 -11.78 6.02
CA ALA A 176 14.71 -12.22 5.03
C ALA A 176 15.16 -11.88 3.60
N SER A 177 14.94 -12.80 2.67
CA SER A 177 15.20 -12.56 1.25
C SER A 177 14.29 -11.46 0.71
N LEU A 178 13.03 -11.47 1.16
CA LEU A 178 12.06 -10.40 0.95
C LEU A 178 11.12 -10.26 2.15
N VAL A 179 10.60 -9.04 2.33
CA VAL A 179 9.56 -8.71 3.31
C VAL A 179 8.27 -8.41 2.56
N ILE A 180 7.19 -9.11 2.86
CA ILE A 180 5.88 -8.89 2.26
C ILE A 180 5.07 -7.98 3.18
N ALA A 181 4.75 -6.79 2.68
CA ALA A 181 3.89 -5.80 3.31
C ALA A 181 2.51 -5.78 2.65
N SER A 182 1.46 -5.52 3.42
CA SER A 182 0.07 -5.45 2.93
C SER A 182 -0.30 -4.08 2.35
N SER A 183 0.50 -3.04 2.65
CA SER A 183 0.26 -1.66 2.23
C SER A 183 1.56 -0.87 2.08
N ARG A 184 1.52 0.26 1.37
CA ARG A 184 2.63 1.23 1.33
C ARG A 184 2.88 1.84 2.71
N ASP A 185 1.83 2.04 3.50
CA ASP A 185 1.96 2.59 4.86
C ASP A 185 2.84 1.70 5.73
N GLU A 186 2.60 0.38 5.68
CA GLU A 186 3.45 -0.59 6.35
C GLU A 186 4.90 -0.52 5.83
N ALA A 187 5.08 -0.52 4.50
CA ALA A 187 6.39 -0.51 3.84
C ALA A 187 7.21 0.78 4.04
N GLU A 188 6.57 1.95 4.08
CA GLU A 188 7.24 3.26 4.01
C GLU A 188 7.23 4.05 5.31
N LEU A 189 6.28 3.76 6.22
CA LEU A 189 6.12 4.47 7.48
C LEU A 189 6.36 3.55 8.68
N GLN A 190 5.76 2.37 8.70
CA GLN A 190 5.83 1.50 9.89
C GLN A 190 7.18 0.79 10.02
N TYR A 191 7.72 0.25 8.92
CA TYR A 191 9.05 -0.37 8.92
C TYR A 191 10.19 0.64 8.98
N LYS A 192 9.95 1.91 8.65
CA LYS A 192 10.98 2.96 8.57
C LYS A 192 11.73 3.19 9.89
N ASP A 193 11.09 2.93 11.02
CA ASP A 193 11.71 3.12 12.33
C ASP A 193 12.67 1.99 12.75
N TYR A 194 12.78 0.93 11.94
CA TYR A 194 13.67 -0.19 12.19
C TYR A 194 15.10 0.10 11.70
N GLU A 195 16.10 -0.40 12.41
CA GLU A 195 17.50 -0.16 12.08
C GLU A 195 17.90 -0.89 10.79
N ASN A 196 17.39 -2.10 10.60
CA ASN A 196 17.59 -2.90 9.39
C ASN A 196 16.53 -2.62 8.31
N TYR A 197 15.93 -1.43 8.32
CA TYR A 197 14.97 -1.03 7.29
C TYR A 197 15.65 -0.94 5.92
N ASP A 198 15.25 -1.83 5.02
CA ASP A 198 15.67 -1.81 3.62
C ASP A 198 14.42 -1.79 2.71
N PRO A 199 14.02 -0.62 2.16
CA PRO A 199 12.88 -0.54 1.25
C PRO A 199 13.03 -1.42 0.01
N GLY A 200 14.26 -1.68 -0.44
CA GLY A 200 14.50 -2.47 -1.65
C GLY A 200 14.18 -3.96 -1.50
N LYS A 201 14.15 -4.46 -0.26
CA LYS A 201 13.71 -5.83 0.10
C LYS A 201 12.22 -5.95 0.42
N ILE A 202 11.48 -4.85 0.50
CA ILE A 202 10.05 -4.87 0.83
C ILE A 202 9.21 -4.92 -0.46
N ARG A 203 8.24 -5.83 -0.52
CA ARG A 203 7.25 -5.90 -1.61
C ARG A 203 5.85 -5.70 -1.04
N VAL A 204 5.11 -4.78 -1.64
CA VAL A 204 3.71 -4.52 -1.29
C VAL A 204 2.82 -5.46 -2.09
N LEU A 205 2.31 -6.48 -1.41
CA LEU A 205 1.32 -7.43 -1.91
C LEU A 205 0.05 -7.27 -1.08
N PRO A 206 -0.93 -6.46 -1.52
CA PRO A 206 -2.17 -6.31 -0.77
C PRO A 206 -2.92 -7.66 -0.72
N PRO A 207 -3.47 -8.08 0.43
CA PRO A 207 -4.27 -9.28 0.50
C PRO A 207 -5.54 -9.17 -0.35
N GLY A 208 -6.02 -10.31 -0.82
CA GLY A 208 -7.31 -10.40 -1.48
C GLY A 208 -8.48 -10.28 -0.49
N SER A 209 -9.67 -9.99 -1.02
CA SER A 209 -10.92 -9.97 -0.24
C SER A 209 -12.06 -10.63 -1.02
N ASP A 210 -12.97 -11.32 -0.32
CA ASP A 210 -14.18 -11.87 -0.94
C ASP A 210 -15.23 -10.77 -1.12
N LEU A 211 -15.13 -10.08 -2.24
CA LEU A 211 -15.98 -8.91 -2.54
C LEU A 211 -17.23 -9.27 -3.34
N LYS A 212 -17.39 -10.52 -3.77
CA LYS A 212 -18.49 -10.94 -4.67
C LYS A 212 -19.86 -10.72 -4.06
N ALA A 213 -19.99 -10.94 -2.74
CA ALA A 213 -21.24 -10.72 -2.01
C ALA A 213 -21.70 -9.24 -2.02
N PHE A 214 -20.79 -8.29 -2.25
CA PHE A 214 -21.06 -6.86 -2.18
C PHE A 214 -21.40 -6.27 -3.56
N CYS A 215 -20.76 -6.73 -4.64
CA CYS A 215 -20.97 -6.22 -6.00
C CYS A 215 -22.43 -6.24 -6.46
N CYS A 216 -23.16 -7.29 -6.09
CA CYS A 216 -24.54 -7.52 -6.52
C CYS A 216 -25.55 -7.40 -5.36
N ALA A 217 -25.14 -6.83 -4.22
CA ALA A 217 -26.01 -6.73 -3.07
C ALA A 217 -27.21 -5.82 -3.35
N ALA A 218 -28.37 -6.25 -2.88
CA ALA A 218 -29.60 -5.46 -2.83
C ALA A 218 -29.89 -5.07 -1.37
N SER A 219 -30.53 -3.92 -1.17
CA SER A 219 -31.10 -3.57 0.12
C SER A 219 -32.12 -4.64 0.54
N SER A 220 -32.29 -4.86 1.84
CA SER A 220 -33.22 -5.85 2.37
C SER A 220 -34.40 -5.17 3.08
N PRO A 221 -35.62 -5.74 3.04
CA PRO A 221 -36.76 -5.20 3.78
C PRO A 221 -36.47 -5.02 5.28
N THR A 222 -35.62 -5.88 5.86
CA THR A 222 -35.18 -5.80 7.25
C THR A 222 -34.36 -4.54 7.52
N VAL A 223 -33.38 -4.25 6.66
CA VAL A 223 -32.55 -3.04 6.80
C VAL A 223 -33.39 -1.79 6.58
N GLU A 224 -34.22 -1.76 5.53
CA GLU A 224 -35.15 -0.66 5.26
C GLU A 224 -36.06 -0.37 6.46
N GLN A 225 -36.70 -1.40 7.03
CA GLN A 225 -37.58 -1.26 8.18
C GLN A 225 -36.82 -0.77 9.43
N GLU A 226 -35.60 -1.27 9.68
CA GLU A 226 -34.80 -0.84 10.82
C GLU A 226 -34.45 0.66 10.72
N MET A 227 -34.15 1.18 9.51
CA MET A 227 -33.85 2.59 9.31
C MET A 227 -35.03 3.52 9.61
N THR A 228 -36.26 3.11 9.30
CA THR A 228 -37.48 3.90 9.57
C THR A 228 -37.75 4.13 11.06
N ARG A 229 -37.13 3.35 11.96
CA ARG A 229 -37.23 3.54 13.41
C ARG A 229 -36.47 4.79 13.89
N PHE A 230 -35.48 5.22 13.11
CA PHE A 230 -34.56 6.29 13.48
C PHE A 230 -34.73 7.54 12.62
N LEU A 231 -35.01 7.38 11.33
CA LEU A 231 -34.94 8.46 10.35
C LEU A 231 -36.33 9.02 10.01
N VAL A 232 -36.47 10.34 10.08
CA VAL A 232 -37.70 11.05 9.68
C VAL A 232 -37.80 11.17 8.15
N GLU A 233 -36.67 11.37 7.48
CA GLU A 233 -36.57 11.50 6.02
C GLU A 233 -35.67 10.39 5.44
N PRO A 234 -36.10 9.12 5.44
CA PRO A 234 -35.24 7.97 5.11
C PRO A 234 -34.73 7.96 3.65
N ASP A 235 -35.33 8.73 2.75
CA ASP A 235 -34.95 8.80 1.34
C ASP A 235 -33.78 9.77 1.05
N LYS A 236 -33.32 10.53 2.05
CA LYS A 236 -32.12 11.36 1.91
C LYS A 236 -30.89 10.48 1.63
N PRO A 237 -29.87 11.05 0.95
CA PRO A 237 -28.56 10.44 0.89
C PRO A 237 -28.02 10.00 2.25
N VAL A 238 -27.19 8.95 2.23
CA VAL A 238 -26.74 8.27 3.45
C VAL A 238 -25.24 8.43 3.62
N ILE A 239 -24.81 8.89 4.78
CA ILE A 239 -23.43 8.76 5.24
C ILE A 239 -23.36 7.46 6.05
N LEU A 240 -22.68 6.44 5.52
CA LEU A 240 -22.60 5.12 6.15
C LEU A 240 -21.24 4.91 6.81
N ALA A 241 -21.24 4.49 8.07
CA ALA A 241 -20.06 3.97 8.75
C ALA A 241 -20.36 2.59 9.36
N ILE A 242 -19.52 1.60 9.05
CA ILE A 242 -19.58 0.25 9.63
C ILE A 242 -18.25 -0.03 10.33
N ALA A 243 -18.28 -0.15 11.65
CA ALA A 243 -17.09 -0.45 12.44
C ALA A 243 -17.45 -0.95 13.85
N ARG A 244 -16.50 -1.63 14.49
CA ARG A 244 -16.60 -1.88 15.94
C ARG A 244 -16.51 -0.56 16.71
N PRO A 245 -17.31 -0.36 17.78
CA PRO A 245 -17.28 0.87 18.57
C PRO A 245 -16.07 0.87 19.50
N VAL A 246 -14.87 1.09 18.99
CA VAL A 246 -13.64 1.16 19.79
C VAL A 246 -12.93 2.48 19.49
N ALA A 247 -12.16 3.00 20.46
CA ALA A 247 -11.62 4.36 20.40
C ALA A 247 -10.84 4.65 19.09
N LYS A 248 -10.05 3.68 18.63
CA LYS A 248 -9.27 3.79 17.39
C LYS A 248 -10.10 3.97 16.11
N LYS A 249 -11.37 3.55 16.11
CA LYS A 249 -12.28 3.69 14.95
C LYS A 249 -12.95 5.06 14.88
N ASN A 250 -12.88 5.85 15.95
CA ASN A 250 -13.26 7.28 15.96
C ASN A 250 -14.65 7.57 15.35
N LEU A 251 -15.64 6.72 15.67
CA LEU A 251 -17.02 6.97 15.25
C LEU A 251 -17.60 8.25 15.90
N ALA A 252 -17.09 8.62 17.07
CA ALA A 252 -17.44 9.87 17.75
C ALA A 252 -17.07 11.11 16.91
N GLY A 253 -15.86 11.16 16.35
CA GLY A 253 -15.43 12.27 15.49
C GLY A 253 -16.29 12.45 14.24
N LEU A 254 -16.85 11.36 13.69
CA LEU A 254 -17.82 11.45 12.59
C LEU A 254 -19.15 12.05 13.03
N ILE A 255 -19.65 11.70 14.23
CA ILE A 255 -20.86 12.34 14.78
C ILE A 255 -20.61 13.81 15.06
N GLU A 256 -19.43 14.18 15.55
CA GLU A 256 -19.05 15.59 15.75
C GLU A 256 -19.03 16.37 14.43
N ALA A 257 -18.40 15.83 13.38
CA ALA A 257 -18.41 16.43 12.05
C ALA A 257 -19.83 16.66 11.51
N TYR A 258 -20.71 15.68 11.69
CA TYR A 258 -22.13 15.78 11.32
C TYR A 258 -22.92 16.75 12.23
N GLY A 259 -22.63 16.74 13.52
CA GLY A 259 -23.21 17.58 14.56
C GLY A 259 -22.82 19.06 14.46
N GLN A 260 -21.69 19.37 13.83
CA GLN A 260 -21.22 20.74 13.65
C GLN A 260 -21.65 21.36 12.31
N SER A 261 -22.16 20.56 11.37
CA SER A 261 -22.48 21.01 10.00
C SER A 261 -23.97 20.95 9.67
N ASP A 262 -24.65 22.10 9.72
CA ASP A 262 -26.04 22.25 9.27
C ASP A 262 -26.22 21.83 7.80
N ALA A 263 -25.26 22.19 6.95
CA ALA A 263 -25.29 21.86 5.54
C ALA A 263 -25.26 20.34 5.32
N LEU A 264 -24.46 19.62 6.10
CA LEU A 264 -24.36 18.16 6.00
C LEU A 264 -25.64 17.49 6.50
N ARG A 265 -26.23 17.97 7.61
CA ARG A 265 -27.53 17.50 8.11
C ARG A 265 -28.68 17.73 7.13
N ALA A 266 -28.65 18.84 6.40
CA ALA A 266 -29.63 19.13 5.37
C ALA A 266 -29.48 18.19 4.16
N ALA A 267 -28.23 17.83 3.81
CA ALA A 267 -27.91 17.03 2.64
C ALA A 267 -28.11 15.52 2.83
N ALA A 268 -27.87 14.97 4.02
CA ALA A 268 -27.83 13.52 4.22
C ALA A 268 -28.20 13.08 5.65
N ASN A 269 -28.63 11.82 5.78
CA ASN A 269 -28.74 11.11 7.06
C ASN A 269 -27.41 10.43 7.41
N LEU A 270 -27.17 10.20 8.71
CA LEU A 270 -26.01 9.45 9.19
C LEU A 270 -26.43 8.06 9.69
N VAL A 271 -25.81 7.00 9.19
CA VAL A 271 -26.08 5.60 9.59
C VAL A 271 -24.80 4.99 10.13
N ILE A 272 -24.82 4.57 11.40
CA ILE A 272 -23.67 3.98 12.10
C ILE A 272 -24.01 2.54 12.53
N VAL A 273 -23.43 1.56 11.84
CA VAL A 273 -23.51 0.14 12.23
C VAL A 273 -22.34 -0.17 13.17
N ALA A 274 -22.59 0.02 14.48
CA ALA A 274 -21.58 -0.01 15.55
C ALA A 274 -21.59 -1.31 16.38
N GLY A 275 -21.45 -2.47 15.73
CA GLY A 275 -21.56 -3.77 16.41
C GLY A 275 -22.99 -4.11 16.85
N SER A 276 -23.15 -5.27 17.48
CA SER A 276 -24.43 -5.73 18.05
C SER A 276 -24.38 -5.63 19.58
N ARG A 277 -25.49 -5.25 20.20
CA ARG A 277 -25.62 -5.11 21.66
C ARG A 277 -27.00 -5.50 22.14
N GLU A 278 -27.09 -6.18 23.28
CA GLU A 278 -28.36 -6.31 24.01
C GLU A 278 -28.43 -5.31 25.17
N ASP A 279 -27.35 -5.27 25.95
CA ASP A 279 -27.09 -4.33 27.03
C ASP A 279 -25.70 -3.70 26.81
N ILE A 280 -25.59 -2.39 26.96
CA ILE A 280 -24.32 -1.65 26.82
C ILE A 280 -23.38 -2.00 27.98
N ASP A 281 -23.93 -2.27 29.17
CA ASP A 281 -23.13 -2.53 30.38
C ASP A 281 -22.51 -3.94 30.36
N ALA A 282 -23.01 -4.83 29.51
CA ALA A 282 -22.47 -6.17 29.29
C ALA A 282 -21.33 -6.22 28.25
N LEU A 283 -21.05 -5.11 27.55
CA LEU A 283 -19.96 -5.05 26.58
C LEU A 283 -18.60 -4.88 27.27
N GLU A 284 -17.53 -5.20 26.55
CA GLU A 284 -16.19 -4.83 27.00
C GLU A 284 -16.09 -3.31 27.25
N ALA A 285 -15.31 -2.91 28.26
CA ALA A 285 -15.27 -1.54 28.77
C ALA A 285 -15.01 -0.48 27.68
N ASP A 286 -14.09 -0.74 26.74
CA ASP A 286 -13.81 0.17 25.63
C ASP A 286 -15.03 0.31 24.70
N MET A 287 -15.69 -0.81 24.36
CA MET A 287 -16.88 -0.81 23.52
C MET A 287 -18.07 -0.09 24.17
N ALA A 288 -18.30 -0.37 25.45
CA ALA A 288 -19.34 0.30 26.23
C ALA A 288 -19.11 1.82 26.29
N ALA A 289 -17.88 2.24 26.59
CA ALA A 289 -17.52 3.66 26.69
C ALA A 289 -17.75 4.40 25.36
N ASN A 290 -17.31 3.83 24.23
CA ASN A 290 -17.48 4.44 22.92
C ASN A 290 -18.96 4.53 22.53
N LEU A 291 -19.77 3.49 22.76
CA LEU A 291 -21.21 3.56 22.49
C LEU A 291 -21.93 4.61 23.33
N ARG A 292 -21.60 4.72 24.63
CA ARG A 292 -22.15 5.79 25.49
C ARG A 292 -21.78 7.17 24.95
N GLU A 293 -20.56 7.32 24.46
CA GLU A 293 -20.12 8.58 23.84
C GLU A 293 -20.90 8.91 22.56
N LEU A 294 -21.18 7.92 21.69
CA LEU A 294 -22.02 8.15 20.51
C LEU A 294 -23.42 8.65 20.91
N LEU A 295 -24.04 8.03 21.91
CA LEU A 295 -25.36 8.44 22.40
C LEU A 295 -25.34 9.84 23.02
N ARG A 296 -24.29 10.17 23.78
CA ARG A 296 -24.09 11.50 24.35
C ARG A 296 -23.97 12.57 23.27
N LEU A 297 -23.24 12.30 22.20
CA LEU A 297 -23.06 13.24 21.08
C LEU A 297 -24.35 13.42 20.26
N ILE A 298 -25.13 12.35 20.06
CA ILE A 298 -26.44 12.42 19.41
C ILE A 298 -27.39 13.35 20.16
N ASP A 299 -27.44 13.22 21.50
CA ASP A 299 -28.22 14.10 22.38
C ASP A 299 -27.68 15.54 22.37
N LEU A 300 -26.36 15.72 22.52
CA LEU A 300 -25.70 17.03 22.55
C LEU A 300 -26.01 17.89 21.32
N TYR A 301 -26.04 17.28 20.14
CA TYR A 301 -26.25 17.97 18.86
C TYR A 301 -27.70 17.89 18.34
N ASP A 302 -28.65 17.39 19.14
CA ASP A 302 -30.08 17.21 18.78
C ASP A 302 -30.27 16.51 17.42
N LEU A 303 -29.65 15.32 17.29
CA LEU A 303 -29.58 14.56 16.04
C LEU A 303 -30.70 13.53 15.87
N TYR A 304 -31.73 13.58 16.72
CA TYR A 304 -32.90 12.72 16.61
C TYR A 304 -33.59 12.88 15.24
N GLY A 305 -34.02 11.77 14.65
CA GLY A 305 -34.61 11.77 13.31
C GLY A 305 -33.61 11.82 12.16
N LYS A 306 -32.31 12.02 12.43
CA LYS A 306 -31.26 12.21 11.42
C LYS A 306 -30.14 11.16 11.47
N VAL A 307 -30.00 10.47 12.61
CA VAL A 307 -28.96 9.46 12.85
C VAL A 307 -29.60 8.11 13.15
N ALA A 308 -29.21 7.07 12.41
CA ALA A 308 -29.58 5.68 12.69
C ALA A 308 -28.38 4.91 13.27
N TYR A 309 -28.63 4.12 14.31
CA TYR A 309 -27.62 3.32 15.00
C TYR A 309 -28.20 1.97 15.45
N PRO A 310 -28.45 1.05 14.49
CA PRO A 310 -29.11 -0.24 14.73
C PRO A 310 -28.59 -0.97 15.96
N LYS A 311 -29.52 -1.62 16.69
CA LYS A 311 -29.18 -2.34 17.92
C LYS A 311 -28.41 -3.63 17.62
N SER A 312 -28.82 -4.34 16.58
CA SER A 312 -28.26 -5.63 16.18
C SER A 312 -28.22 -5.77 14.66
N HIS A 313 -27.31 -6.61 14.19
CA HIS A 313 -27.22 -7.08 12.81
C HIS A 313 -26.54 -8.47 12.79
N ARG A 314 -26.78 -9.23 11.72
CA ARG A 314 -26.04 -10.45 11.40
C ARG A 314 -24.99 -10.13 10.33
N GLY A 315 -23.98 -10.98 10.21
CA GLY A 315 -22.96 -10.83 9.15
C GLY A 315 -23.57 -10.82 7.74
N GLU A 316 -24.61 -11.62 7.52
CA GLU A 316 -25.37 -11.69 6.26
C GLU A 316 -26.15 -10.41 5.92
N ASP A 317 -26.41 -9.54 6.90
CA ASP A 317 -27.12 -8.26 6.68
C ASP A 317 -26.18 -7.16 6.17
N ILE A 318 -24.86 -7.31 6.37
CA ILE A 318 -23.88 -6.26 6.07
C ILE A 318 -23.90 -5.83 4.59
N PRO A 319 -23.94 -6.74 3.59
CA PRO A 319 -24.09 -6.33 2.19
C PRO A 319 -25.32 -5.46 1.92
N ALA A 320 -26.44 -5.71 2.63
CA ALA A 320 -27.67 -4.95 2.47
C ALA A 320 -27.56 -3.52 3.02
N TYR A 321 -26.75 -3.28 4.06
CA TYR A 321 -26.46 -1.91 4.54
C TYR A 321 -25.68 -1.09 3.52
N TYR A 322 -24.69 -1.69 2.85
CA TYR A 322 -23.97 -1.02 1.77
C TYR A 322 -24.89 -0.71 0.59
N ALA A 323 -25.73 -1.67 0.19
CA ALA A 323 -26.72 -1.47 -0.86
C ALA A 323 -27.75 -0.38 -0.50
N TYR A 324 -28.25 -0.36 0.74
CA TYR A 324 -29.15 0.68 1.25
C TYR A 324 -28.55 2.09 1.07
N ALA A 325 -27.27 2.25 1.39
CA ALA A 325 -26.58 3.52 1.20
C ALA A 325 -26.37 3.84 -0.29
N ARG A 326 -25.95 2.87 -1.11
CA ARG A 326 -25.72 3.04 -2.56
C ARG A 326 -27.00 3.52 -3.25
N ASP A 327 -28.11 2.85 -2.98
CA ASP A 327 -29.40 3.09 -3.65
C ASP A 327 -29.95 4.50 -3.37
N ARG A 328 -29.44 5.18 -2.33
CA ARG A 328 -29.75 6.56 -1.95
C ARG A 328 -28.66 7.57 -2.32
N ARG A 329 -27.69 7.20 -3.17
CA ARG A 329 -26.50 7.99 -3.50
C ARG A 329 -25.69 8.39 -2.26
N GLY A 330 -25.52 7.46 -1.34
CA GLY A 330 -24.74 7.63 -0.13
C GLY A 330 -23.23 7.64 -0.35
N VAL A 331 -22.50 7.83 0.74
CA VAL A 331 -21.04 7.82 0.82
C VAL A 331 -20.63 6.98 2.03
N PHE A 332 -19.64 6.12 1.87
CA PHE A 332 -19.07 5.36 2.99
C PHE A 332 -17.94 6.13 3.66
N VAL A 333 -17.92 6.12 4.99
CA VAL A 333 -16.92 6.85 5.78
C VAL A 333 -16.15 5.92 6.72
N ASN A 334 -14.82 6.01 6.64
CA ASN A 334 -13.91 5.41 7.63
C ASN A 334 -13.11 6.52 8.34
N PRO A 335 -13.56 6.96 9.53
CA PRO A 335 -12.92 8.06 10.26
C PRO A 335 -11.81 7.59 11.22
N ALA A 336 -11.31 6.35 11.09
CA ALA A 336 -10.38 5.77 12.06
C ALA A 336 -9.07 6.59 12.18
N PHE A 337 -8.48 6.64 13.37
CA PHE A 337 -7.19 7.34 13.55
C PHE A 337 -6.05 6.67 12.76
N ASN A 338 -6.16 5.37 12.54
CA ASN A 338 -5.33 4.60 11.63
C ASN A 338 -6.11 3.36 11.18
N GLU A 339 -6.13 3.08 9.88
CA GLU A 339 -6.75 1.89 9.30
C GLU A 339 -5.68 1.06 8.58
N PRO A 340 -5.12 0.00 9.21
CA PRO A 340 -3.97 -0.72 8.65
C PRO A 340 -4.18 -1.29 7.24
N PHE A 341 -5.41 -1.67 6.89
CA PHE A 341 -5.75 -2.18 5.56
C PHE A 341 -7.06 -1.59 5.05
N GLY A 342 -8.18 -1.85 5.75
CA GLY A 342 -9.49 -1.28 5.39
C GLY A 342 -10.37 -2.20 4.56
N LEU A 343 -10.65 -3.42 5.05
CA LEU A 343 -11.61 -4.34 4.41
C LEU A 343 -12.97 -3.70 4.16
N THR A 344 -13.51 -2.94 5.11
CA THR A 344 -14.81 -2.25 4.95
C THR A 344 -14.80 -1.20 3.84
N LEU A 345 -13.63 -0.63 3.51
CA LEU A 345 -13.49 0.27 2.36
C LEU A 345 -13.56 -0.49 1.04
N LEU A 346 -12.98 -1.70 0.98
CA LEU A 346 -13.07 -2.58 -0.19
C LEU A 346 -14.50 -3.09 -0.38
N GLU A 347 -15.17 -3.49 0.70
CA GLU A 347 -16.59 -3.89 0.68
C GLU A 347 -17.48 -2.75 0.17
N ALA A 348 -17.28 -1.53 0.70
CA ALA A 348 -18.00 -0.33 0.26
C ALA A 348 -17.72 0.00 -1.21
N ALA A 349 -16.45 -0.07 -1.62
CA ALA A 349 -16.05 0.16 -3.01
C ALA A 349 -16.69 -0.88 -3.95
N ALA A 350 -16.65 -2.17 -3.59
CA ALA A 350 -17.29 -3.24 -4.34
C ALA A 350 -18.81 -3.05 -4.44
N ALA A 351 -19.45 -2.55 -3.38
CA ALA A 351 -20.85 -2.17 -3.40
C ALA A 351 -21.14 -0.88 -4.20
N GLY A 352 -20.13 -0.21 -4.77
CA GLY A 352 -20.30 0.99 -5.59
C GLY A 352 -20.50 2.28 -4.78
N LEU A 353 -20.02 2.34 -3.53
CA LEU A 353 -20.05 3.56 -2.73
C LEU A 353 -18.77 4.38 -2.91
N PRO A 354 -18.89 5.71 -3.14
CA PRO A 354 -17.78 6.62 -2.93
C PRO A 354 -17.26 6.60 -1.49
N LEU A 355 -15.97 6.87 -1.31
CA LEU A 355 -15.31 6.78 -0.02
C LEU A 355 -14.86 8.15 0.50
N VAL A 356 -15.03 8.37 1.81
CA VAL A 356 -14.26 9.36 2.58
C VAL A 356 -13.53 8.59 3.67
N ALA A 357 -12.19 8.60 3.66
CA ALA A 357 -11.41 7.77 4.56
C ALA A 357 -10.25 8.53 5.20
N THR A 358 -9.80 8.04 6.34
CA THR A 358 -8.58 8.50 7.00
C THR A 358 -7.37 8.48 6.06
N ASP A 359 -6.50 9.48 6.19
CA ASP A 359 -5.22 9.58 5.47
C ASP A 359 -4.09 8.73 6.09
N SER A 360 -4.43 7.80 7.01
CA SER A 360 -3.49 6.93 7.71
C SER A 360 -3.77 5.44 7.44
N GLY A 361 -2.75 4.70 6.97
CA GLY A 361 -2.83 3.27 6.70
C GLY A 361 -3.24 2.91 5.26
N GLY A 362 -3.82 1.72 5.08
CA GLY A 362 -4.26 1.16 3.80
C GLY A 362 -5.28 1.96 2.98
N PRO A 363 -6.11 2.87 3.54
CA PRO A 363 -6.99 3.71 2.72
C PRO A 363 -6.26 4.55 1.67
N ASN A 364 -5.00 4.95 1.94
CA ASN A 364 -4.16 5.65 0.97
C ASN A 364 -4.02 4.86 -0.33
N ASP A 365 -3.66 3.58 -0.21
CA ASP A 365 -3.47 2.68 -1.36
C ASP A 365 -4.79 2.41 -2.08
N ILE A 366 -5.88 2.21 -1.33
CA ILE A 366 -7.20 1.92 -1.89
C ILE A 366 -7.68 3.10 -2.74
N ILE A 367 -7.66 4.32 -2.18
CA ILE A 367 -8.14 5.51 -2.86
C ILE A 367 -7.23 5.88 -4.03
N GLU A 368 -5.91 5.76 -3.91
CA GLU A 368 -4.98 6.02 -5.02
C GLU A 368 -5.19 5.03 -6.16
N THR A 369 -5.26 3.73 -5.86
CA THR A 369 -5.38 2.67 -6.87
C THR A 369 -6.73 2.71 -7.57
N CYS A 370 -7.81 2.93 -6.81
CA CYS A 370 -9.17 2.86 -7.35
C CYS A 370 -9.67 4.20 -7.88
N GLY A 371 -9.19 5.32 -7.33
CA GLY A 371 -9.70 6.66 -7.63
C GLY A 371 -11.17 6.82 -7.24
N ASN A 372 -11.57 6.26 -6.09
CA ASN A 372 -12.97 6.10 -5.66
C ASN A 372 -13.33 6.92 -4.41
N GLY A 373 -12.50 7.88 -4.00
CA GLY A 373 -12.77 8.64 -2.78
C GLY A 373 -11.81 9.78 -2.48
N LEU A 374 -11.97 10.33 -1.27
CA LEU A 374 -11.18 11.41 -0.71
C LEU A 374 -10.57 11.01 0.64
N LEU A 375 -9.30 11.37 0.85
CA LEU A 375 -8.59 11.19 2.12
C LEU A 375 -8.77 12.44 3.00
N VAL A 376 -8.91 12.25 4.31
CA VAL A 376 -9.10 13.32 5.30
C VAL A 376 -8.31 13.02 6.58
N ASP A 377 -7.84 14.06 7.28
CA ASP A 377 -7.32 13.88 8.65
C ASP A 377 -8.50 13.51 9.57
N PRO A 378 -8.49 12.34 10.22
CA PRO A 378 -9.56 11.91 11.11
C PRO A 378 -9.78 12.81 12.34
N ARG A 379 -8.87 13.75 12.61
CA ARG A 379 -8.97 14.74 13.70
C ARG A 379 -9.61 16.06 13.27
N ASP A 380 -9.79 16.28 11.97
CA ASP A 380 -10.40 17.48 11.41
C ASP A 380 -11.87 17.23 11.06
N ALA A 381 -12.75 17.51 12.02
CA ALA A 381 -14.20 17.37 11.84
C ALA A 381 -14.74 18.23 10.68
N THR A 382 -14.14 19.41 10.43
CA THR A 382 -14.54 20.28 9.32
C THR A 382 -14.10 19.67 7.99
N GLY A 383 -12.86 19.17 7.91
CA GLY A 383 -12.34 18.45 6.74
C GLY A 383 -13.17 17.24 6.35
N ILE A 384 -13.64 16.44 7.33
CA ILE A 384 -14.57 15.33 7.09
C ILE A 384 -15.88 15.84 6.47
N ALA A 385 -16.48 16.89 7.05
CA ALA A 385 -17.74 17.44 6.57
C ALA A 385 -17.62 18.04 5.16
N ASP A 386 -16.54 18.75 4.87
CA ASP A 386 -16.28 19.37 3.57
C ASP A 386 -16.05 18.32 2.48
N ALA A 387 -15.33 17.24 2.78
CA ALA A 387 -15.14 16.13 1.84
C ALA A 387 -16.47 15.46 1.48
N LEU A 388 -17.34 15.22 2.47
CA LEU A 388 -18.67 14.67 2.25
C LEU A 388 -19.55 15.60 1.41
N LEU A 389 -19.61 16.88 1.78
CA LEU A 389 -20.37 17.89 1.03
C LEU A 389 -19.88 18.04 -0.41
N ARG A 390 -18.57 17.93 -0.64
CA ARG A 390 -18.00 17.97 -1.99
C ARG A 390 -18.52 16.84 -2.86
N ILE A 391 -18.55 15.60 -2.35
CA ILE A 391 -19.08 14.45 -3.08
C ILE A 391 -20.59 14.59 -3.30
N PHE A 392 -21.37 15.02 -2.29
CA PHE A 392 -22.82 15.19 -2.45
C PHE A 392 -23.22 16.32 -3.42
N ARG A 393 -22.39 17.36 -3.57
CA ARG A 393 -22.65 18.49 -4.47
C ARG A 393 -22.23 18.24 -5.91
N ASP A 394 -21.29 17.32 -6.15
CA ASP A 394 -20.76 17.00 -7.48
C ASP A 394 -21.24 15.60 -7.91
N ALA A 395 -22.35 15.57 -8.64
CA ALA A 395 -22.95 14.32 -9.13
C ALA A 395 -22.02 13.54 -10.05
N GLU A 396 -21.21 14.21 -10.88
CA GLU A 396 -20.24 13.54 -11.75
C GLU A 396 -19.11 12.91 -10.94
N MET A 397 -18.66 13.58 -9.87
CA MET A 397 -17.69 13.00 -8.94
C MET A 397 -18.25 11.76 -8.26
N TRP A 398 -19.50 11.80 -7.79
CA TRP A 398 -20.16 10.63 -7.20
C TRP A 398 -20.21 9.46 -8.20
N ASP A 399 -20.65 9.70 -9.43
CA ASP A 399 -20.78 8.65 -10.46
C ASP A 399 -19.40 8.06 -10.84
N ARG A 400 -18.36 8.90 -10.98
CA ARG A 400 -16.99 8.45 -11.24
C ARG A 400 -16.43 7.58 -10.10
N PHE A 401 -16.67 7.97 -8.85
CA PHE A 401 -16.20 7.22 -7.69
C PHE A 401 -16.96 5.91 -7.53
N SER A 402 -18.28 5.92 -7.71
CA SER A 402 -19.14 4.74 -7.66
C SER A 402 -18.76 3.71 -8.74
N ALA A 403 -18.52 4.15 -9.98
CA ALA A 403 -18.13 3.28 -11.09
C ALA A 403 -16.74 2.64 -10.93
N SER A 404 -15.93 3.08 -9.96
CA SER A 404 -14.58 2.56 -9.73
C SER A 404 -14.54 1.30 -8.85
N GLY A 405 -15.69 0.75 -8.42
CA GLY A 405 -15.76 -0.47 -7.62
C GLY A 405 -15.09 -1.69 -8.26
N ASP A 406 -15.25 -1.86 -9.58
CA ASP A 406 -14.60 -2.94 -10.34
C ASP A 406 -13.06 -2.89 -10.27
N LYS A 407 -12.48 -1.69 -10.12
CA LYS A 407 -11.03 -1.55 -9.94
C LYS A 407 -10.59 -2.11 -8.60
N ALA A 408 -11.36 -1.87 -7.53
CA ALA A 408 -11.08 -2.42 -6.21
C ALA A 408 -11.14 -3.96 -6.23
N VAL A 409 -12.19 -4.51 -6.85
CA VAL A 409 -12.34 -5.97 -6.99
C VAL A 409 -11.18 -6.61 -7.74
N LYS A 410 -10.68 -5.97 -8.80
CA LYS A 410 -9.53 -6.48 -9.58
C LYS A 410 -8.17 -6.24 -8.93
N ALA A 411 -8.05 -5.21 -8.09
CA ALA A 411 -6.79 -4.85 -7.44
C ALA A 411 -6.53 -5.68 -6.17
N TYR A 412 -7.59 -5.99 -5.42
CA TYR A 412 -7.55 -6.69 -4.13
C TYR A 412 -8.10 -8.10 -4.24
N ASP A 413 -7.47 -8.87 -5.13
CA ASP A 413 -7.86 -10.24 -5.48
C ASP A 413 -6.73 -11.23 -5.13
N TRP A 414 -7.13 -12.38 -4.60
CA TRP A 414 -6.20 -13.41 -4.14
C TRP A 414 -5.49 -14.12 -5.29
N GLU A 415 -6.13 -14.32 -6.45
CA GLU A 415 -5.48 -14.94 -7.61
C GLU A 415 -4.30 -14.08 -8.07
N ARG A 416 -4.52 -12.77 -8.19
CA ARG A 416 -3.45 -11.81 -8.54
C ARG A 416 -2.36 -11.74 -7.47
N HIS A 417 -2.73 -11.77 -6.19
CA HIS A 417 -1.76 -11.82 -5.09
C HIS A 417 -0.85 -13.04 -5.24
N VAL A 418 -1.44 -14.22 -5.43
CA VAL A 418 -0.76 -15.51 -5.52
C VAL A 418 0.13 -15.60 -6.75
N MET A 419 -0.32 -15.10 -7.91
CA MET A 419 0.52 -15.01 -9.12
C MET A 419 1.81 -14.22 -8.86
N ARG A 420 1.70 -13.05 -8.22
CA ARG A 420 2.89 -12.22 -7.86
C ARG A 420 3.73 -12.88 -6.78
N TYR A 421 3.10 -13.43 -5.74
CA TYR A 421 3.77 -14.14 -4.66
C TYR A 421 4.61 -15.31 -5.19
N HIS A 422 4.03 -16.19 -6.01
CA HIS A 422 4.75 -17.32 -6.60
C HIS A 422 5.84 -16.87 -7.59
N GLY A 423 5.62 -15.80 -8.36
CA GLY A 423 6.67 -15.21 -9.19
C GLY A 423 7.89 -14.79 -8.37
N LEU A 424 7.67 -14.12 -7.23
CA LEU A 424 8.76 -13.73 -6.33
C LEU A 424 9.43 -14.95 -5.66
N VAL A 425 8.66 -15.94 -5.23
CA VAL A 425 9.21 -17.19 -4.67
C VAL A 425 10.09 -17.88 -5.70
N HIS A 426 9.61 -17.99 -6.93
CA HIS A 426 10.35 -18.60 -8.04
C HIS A 426 11.64 -17.84 -8.35
N ASP A 427 11.57 -16.51 -8.50
CA ASP A 427 12.73 -15.68 -8.82
C ASP A 427 13.84 -15.77 -7.75
N ILE A 428 13.47 -15.90 -6.47
CA ILE A 428 14.43 -16.03 -5.37
C ILE A 428 14.95 -17.46 -5.22
N ALA A 429 14.09 -18.47 -5.36
CA ALA A 429 14.49 -19.87 -5.22
C ALA A 429 15.33 -20.34 -6.42
N TYR A 430 15.09 -19.78 -7.60
CA TYR A 430 15.75 -20.13 -8.86
C TYR A 430 16.25 -18.86 -9.57
N PRO A 431 17.28 -18.19 -9.01
CA PRO A 431 17.80 -16.95 -9.58
C PRO A 431 18.29 -17.18 -11.01
N GLN A 432 17.92 -16.27 -11.91
CA GLN A 432 18.39 -16.30 -13.30
C GLN A 432 19.77 -15.65 -13.41
N ASP A 433 20.64 -16.19 -14.27
CA ASP A 433 21.88 -15.53 -14.64
C ASP A 433 21.57 -14.20 -15.34
N LEU A 434 21.82 -13.08 -14.66
CA LEU A 434 21.70 -11.76 -15.29
C LEU A 434 22.78 -11.63 -16.37
N PRO A 435 22.45 -11.07 -17.55
CA PRO A 435 23.44 -10.81 -18.60
C PRO A 435 24.60 -9.99 -18.04
N THR A 436 25.82 -10.50 -18.15
CA THR A 436 27.06 -9.81 -17.73
C THR A 436 27.48 -8.69 -18.69
N GLN A 437 26.74 -8.47 -19.78
CA GLN A 437 27.04 -7.42 -20.75
C GLN A 437 26.74 -6.03 -20.17
N ARG A 438 27.74 -5.16 -20.25
CA ARG A 438 27.63 -3.77 -19.83
C ARG A 438 26.71 -3.01 -20.78
N ALA A 439 25.62 -2.44 -20.25
CA ALA A 439 24.76 -1.55 -21.01
C ALA A 439 25.56 -0.38 -21.62
N ILE A 440 25.35 -0.12 -22.91
CA ILE A 440 25.98 1.00 -23.65
C ILE A 440 24.99 2.13 -23.95
N GLN A 441 23.71 1.92 -23.62
CA GLN A 441 22.64 2.90 -23.71
C GLN A 441 21.73 2.81 -22.47
N LEU A 442 21.08 3.92 -22.15
CA LEU A 442 20.11 4.02 -21.05
C LEU A 442 18.84 4.69 -21.57
N LEU A 443 17.69 4.09 -21.31
CA LEU A 443 16.37 4.70 -21.49
C LEU A 443 15.76 4.95 -20.12
N VAL A 444 15.41 6.19 -19.81
CA VAL A 444 14.64 6.53 -18.61
C VAL A 444 13.28 7.12 -19.00
N SER A 445 12.20 6.53 -18.51
CA SER A 445 10.84 6.99 -18.81
C SER A 445 10.12 7.46 -17.56
N ASP A 446 9.32 8.52 -17.64
CA ASP A 446 8.23 8.68 -16.68
C ASP A 446 7.23 7.51 -16.80
N ILE A 447 6.46 7.28 -15.73
CA ILE A 447 5.50 6.19 -15.65
C ILE A 447 4.14 6.64 -16.17
N ASP A 448 3.51 7.61 -15.49
CA ASP A 448 2.09 7.93 -15.64
C ASP A 448 1.86 8.67 -16.94
N ASN A 449 0.94 8.19 -17.79
CA ASN A 449 0.66 8.75 -19.12
C ASN A 449 1.87 8.75 -20.10
N THR A 450 3.09 8.43 -19.66
CA THR A 450 4.27 8.28 -20.52
C THR A 450 4.51 6.81 -20.88
N LEU A 451 4.65 5.93 -19.88
CA LEU A 451 4.86 4.50 -20.11
C LEU A 451 3.53 3.75 -20.06
N VAL A 452 2.76 3.95 -18.99
CA VAL A 452 1.48 3.26 -18.76
C VAL A 452 0.29 4.12 -19.22
N GLY A 453 -0.84 3.48 -19.52
CA GLY A 453 -2.07 4.14 -20.00
C GLY A 453 -2.67 3.50 -21.26
N SER A 454 -1.91 2.60 -21.91
CA SER A 454 -2.39 1.78 -23.03
C SER A 454 -1.81 0.37 -22.94
N VAL A 455 -2.64 -0.62 -22.59
CA VAL A 455 -2.25 -2.04 -22.48
C VAL A 455 -1.59 -2.56 -23.77
N PRO A 456 -2.13 -2.31 -24.98
CA PRO A 456 -1.48 -2.75 -26.22
C PRO A 456 -0.09 -2.14 -26.43
N HIS A 457 0.09 -0.86 -26.11
CA HIS A 457 1.38 -0.19 -26.28
C HIS A 457 2.41 -0.69 -25.27
N LEU A 458 1.97 -0.98 -24.04
CA LEU A 458 2.84 -1.50 -22.99
C LEU A 458 3.32 -2.92 -23.30
N HIS A 459 2.43 -3.77 -23.81
CA HIS A 459 2.81 -5.11 -24.30
C HIS A 459 3.81 -5.04 -25.47
N ALA A 460 3.61 -4.10 -26.40
CA ALA A 460 4.58 -3.87 -27.49
C ALA A 460 5.95 -3.42 -26.95
N PHE A 461 5.95 -2.52 -25.95
CA PHE A 461 7.17 -2.07 -25.28
C PHE A 461 7.91 -3.20 -24.57
N GLY A 462 7.20 -4.06 -23.84
CA GLY A 462 7.81 -5.22 -23.17
C GLY A 462 8.51 -6.14 -24.16
N ASN A 463 7.85 -6.48 -25.27
CA ASN A 463 8.44 -7.30 -26.33
C ASN A 463 9.64 -6.63 -26.99
N TRP A 464 9.54 -5.33 -27.29
CA TRP A 464 10.62 -4.56 -27.88
C TRP A 464 11.83 -4.49 -26.94
N ARG A 465 11.64 -4.18 -25.66
CA ARG A 465 12.69 -4.03 -24.65
C ARG A 465 13.42 -5.34 -24.37
N ARG A 466 12.71 -6.47 -24.37
CA ARG A 466 13.30 -7.80 -24.10
C ARG A 466 14.41 -8.17 -25.08
N VAL A 467 14.34 -7.68 -26.33
CA VAL A 467 15.37 -7.94 -27.35
C VAL A 467 16.45 -6.84 -27.43
N GLN A 468 16.46 -5.87 -26.49
CA GLN A 468 17.46 -4.81 -26.40
C GLN A 468 18.53 -5.13 -25.33
N GLU A 469 19.42 -6.08 -25.59
CA GLU A 469 20.44 -6.55 -24.62
C GLU A 469 21.35 -5.43 -24.09
N ASN A 470 21.61 -4.42 -24.92
CA ASN A 470 22.55 -3.32 -24.65
C ASN A 470 21.91 -2.03 -24.11
N LEU A 471 20.60 -2.04 -23.88
CA LEU A 471 19.82 -0.89 -23.42
C LEU A 471 19.34 -1.13 -21.98
N ALA A 472 19.99 -0.47 -21.02
CA ALA A 472 19.44 -0.39 -19.66
C ALA A 472 18.12 0.40 -19.69
N PHE A 473 17.17 -0.03 -18.88
CA PHE A 473 15.88 0.62 -18.71
C PHE A 473 15.72 1.11 -17.27
N GLY A 474 15.36 2.37 -17.14
CA GLY A 474 14.99 2.98 -15.90
C GLY A 474 13.68 3.74 -15.98
N VAL A 475 13.16 4.09 -14.82
CA VAL A 475 11.99 4.97 -14.70
C VAL A 475 12.34 6.21 -13.87
N ALA A 476 11.68 7.34 -14.14
CA ALA A 476 11.79 8.57 -13.36
C ALA A 476 10.41 9.15 -13.07
N THR A 477 9.92 9.02 -11.83
CA THR A 477 8.53 9.32 -11.46
C THR A 477 8.42 10.20 -10.22
N GLY A 478 7.29 10.91 -10.07
CA GLY A 478 6.93 11.60 -8.83
C GLY A 478 6.49 10.68 -7.68
N ARG A 479 6.13 9.44 -8.01
CA ARG A 479 5.71 8.39 -7.07
C ARG A 479 6.85 7.97 -6.14
N SER A 480 6.51 7.54 -4.93
CA SER A 480 7.47 6.85 -4.06
C SER A 480 7.90 5.51 -4.66
N PHE A 481 8.97 4.91 -4.12
CA PHE A 481 9.47 3.62 -4.57
C PHE A 481 8.40 2.52 -4.62
N HIS A 482 7.64 2.30 -3.54
CA HIS A 482 6.68 1.21 -3.51
C HIS A 482 5.42 1.50 -4.34
N SER A 483 5.02 2.78 -4.49
CA SER A 483 3.93 3.16 -5.43
C SER A 483 4.33 2.88 -6.88
N ALA A 484 5.55 3.31 -7.25
CA ALA A 484 6.08 3.06 -8.58
C ALA A 484 6.19 1.55 -8.86
N MET A 485 6.76 0.79 -7.93
CA MET A 485 6.89 -0.66 -8.05
C MET A 485 5.54 -1.36 -8.21
N ALA A 486 4.56 -1.00 -7.37
CA ALA A 486 3.23 -1.60 -7.41
C ALA A 486 2.59 -1.41 -8.79
N ILE A 487 2.68 -0.23 -9.40
CA ILE A 487 2.10 0.02 -10.73
C ILE A 487 2.82 -0.74 -11.84
N LEU A 488 4.16 -0.76 -11.80
CA LEU A 488 4.97 -1.45 -12.80
C LEU A 488 4.68 -2.96 -12.78
N GLU A 489 4.66 -3.57 -11.59
CA GLU A 489 4.36 -4.99 -11.43
C GLU A 489 2.89 -5.31 -11.74
N GLN A 490 1.96 -4.42 -11.39
CA GLN A 490 0.54 -4.60 -11.72
C GLN A 490 0.28 -4.59 -13.23
N GLN A 491 1.08 -3.87 -14.01
CA GLN A 491 0.90 -3.72 -15.45
C GLN A 491 1.88 -4.59 -16.26
N ASP A 492 2.53 -5.56 -15.61
CA ASP A 492 3.51 -6.48 -16.21
C ASP A 492 4.63 -5.75 -16.99
N VAL A 493 5.07 -4.59 -16.48
CA VAL A 493 6.18 -3.84 -17.07
C VAL A 493 7.49 -4.58 -16.82
N PRO A 494 8.40 -4.66 -17.81
CA PRO A 494 9.75 -5.16 -17.56
C PRO A 494 10.39 -4.46 -16.35
N ARG A 495 10.92 -5.24 -15.41
CA ARG A 495 11.53 -4.73 -14.18
C ARG A 495 12.66 -3.73 -14.53
N PRO A 496 12.56 -2.45 -14.14
CA PRO A 496 13.59 -1.48 -14.47
C PRO A 496 14.89 -1.78 -13.72
N GLU A 497 16.04 -1.67 -14.39
CA GLU A 497 17.35 -1.74 -13.73
C GLU A 497 17.59 -0.56 -12.79
N VAL A 498 16.94 0.59 -13.04
CA VAL A 498 17.04 1.78 -12.19
C VAL A 498 15.67 2.41 -11.97
N MET A 499 15.37 2.78 -10.73
CA MET A 499 14.17 3.53 -10.37
C MET A 499 14.56 4.85 -9.73
N ILE A 500 14.27 5.94 -10.43
CA ILE A 500 14.35 7.32 -9.93
C ILE A 500 12.94 7.69 -9.45
N THR A 501 12.78 7.94 -8.16
CA THR A 501 11.48 8.06 -7.50
C THR A 501 11.43 9.31 -6.64
N SER A 502 10.24 9.67 -6.14
CA SER A 502 10.01 10.87 -5.35
C SER A 502 10.53 12.13 -6.06
N VAL A 503 10.23 12.26 -7.36
CA VAL A 503 10.66 13.37 -8.23
C VAL A 503 12.18 13.50 -8.36
N GLY A 504 12.91 12.39 -8.15
CA GLY A 504 14.37 12.33 -8.23
C GLY A 504 15.10 12.51 -6.92
N SER A 505 14.41 12.58 -5.79
CA SER A 505 15.07 12.59 -4.48
C SER A 505 15.55 11.21 -4.03
N GLU A 506 15.08 10.13 -4.65
CA GLU A 506 15.44 8.76 -4.30
C GLU A 506 15.82 7.98 -5.57
N ILE A 507 16.93 7.23 -5.51
CA ILE A 507 17.42 6.38 -6.62
C ILE A 507 17.62 4.97 -6.09
N TYR A 508 17.10 4.00 -6.82
CA TYR A 508 17.23 2.57 -6.53
C TYR A 508 17.78 1.84 -7.75
N THR A 509 18.68 0.89 -7.55
CA THR A 509 19.23 0.04 -8.62
C THR A 509 18.85 -1.41 -8.34
N LEU A 510 18.48 -2.16 -9.37
CA LEU A 510 18.16 -3.58 -9.25
C LEU A 510 19.40 -4.35 -8.77
N SER A 511 19.25 -5.13 -7.70
CA SER A 511 20.30 -5.97 -7.15
C SER A 511 20.63 -7.15 -8.07
N GLU A 512 21.79 -7.76 -7.86
CA GLU A 512 22.26 -8.91 -8.64
C GLU A 512 21.36 -10.14 -8.55
N ASN A 513 20.55 -10.27 -7.49
CA ASN A 513 19.54 -11.33 -7.40
C ASN A 513 18.37 -11.14 -8.38
N GLY A 514 18.35 -10.04 -9.13
CA GLY A 514 17.33 -9.72 -10.12
C GLY A 514 15.97 -9.36 -9.54
N VAL A 515 15.82 -9.34 -8.20
CA VAL A 515 14.54 -9.15 -7.51
C VAL A 515 14.56 -7.91 -6.62
N SER A 516 15.48 -7.83 -5.65
CA SER A 516 15.58 -6.71 -4.69
C SER A 516 16.21 -5.47 -5.33
N TYR A 517 16.12 -4.34 -4.63
CA TYR A 517 16.76 -3.09 -5.06
C TYR A 517 17.72 -2.58 -3.99
N GLU A 518 18.71 -1.80 -4.40
CA GLU A 518 19.62 -1.09 -3.51
C GLU A 518 19.42 0.40 -3.65
N GLN A 519 19.22 1.08 -2.52
CA GLN A 519 19.12 2.54 -2.50
C GLN A 519 20.50 3.19 -2.65
N ASP A 520 20.61 4.20 -3.50
CA ASP A 520 21.86 4.94 -3.70
C ASP A 520 22.12 5.91 -2.54
N GLU A 521 22.84 5.45 -1.51
CA GLU A 521 23.23 6.30 -0.38
C GLU A 521 24.12 7.49 -0.78
N GLY A 522 24.92 7.35 -1.85
CA GLY A 522 25.78 8.42 -2.35
C GLY A 522 24.96 9.58 -2.89
N TRP A 523 23.87 9.26 -3.60
CA TRP A 523 22.89 10.24 -4.05
C TRP A 523 22.20 10.95 -2.88
N LEU A 524 21.73 10.19 -1.87
CA LEU A 524 21.10 10.77 -0.67
C LEU A 524 22.04 11.76 0.04
N LYS A 525 23.30 11.39 0.24
CA LYS A 525 24.32 12.28 0.82
C LYS A 525 24.55 13.54 -0.03
N THR A 526 24.45 13.41 -1.36
CA THR A 526 24.64 14.52 -2.30
C THR A 526 23.51 15.55 -2.21
N ILE A 527 22.26 15.10 -2.15
CA ILE A 527 21.09 15.99 -2.11
C ILE A 527 20.78 16.52 -0.71
N ALA A 528 21.23 15.84 0.35
CA ALA A 528 21.02 16.27 1.73
C ALA A 528 21.73 17.60 2.07
N ALA A 529 22.75 17.98 1.29
CA ALA A 529 23.48 19.22 1.50
C ALA A 529 22.55 20.44 1.48
N ASN A 530 22.54 21.20 2.59
CA ASN A 530 21.73 22.40 2.82
C ASN A 530 20.21 22.20 2.87
N TRP A 531 19.74 20.95 2.84
CA TRP A 531 18.31 20.66 2.98
C TRP A 531 17.85 20.84 4.42
N GLN A 532 16.81 21.66 4.62
CA GLN A 532 16.26 21.98 5.93
C GLN A 532 14.75 21.72 5.97
N ARG A 533 14.38 20.43 5.98
CA ARG A 533 12.98 19.99 5.92
C ARG A 533 12.05 20.74 6.88
N SER A 534 12.38 20.79 8.18
CA SER A 534 11.53 21.44 9.18
C SER A 534 11.43 22.96 9.01
N ALA A 535 12.43 23.60 8.38
CA ALA A 535 12.35 25.01 8.05
C ALA A 535 11.37 25.24 6.89
N VAL A 536 11.43 24.39 5.86
CA VAL A 536 10.47 24.40 4.74
C VAL A 536 9.04 24.22 5.26
N GLU A 537 8.77 23.19 6.06
CA GLU A 537 7.43 22.95 6.64
C GLU A 537 6.92 24.18 7.41
N ARG A 538 7.78 24.82 8.21
CA ARG A 538 7.41 26.02 8.99
C ARG A 538 7.02 27.19 8.08
N VAL A 539 7.76 27.42 7.00
CA VAL A 539 7.47 28.48 6.03
C VAL A 539 6.13 28.23 5.34
N LEU A 540 5.91 26.99 4.88
CA LEU A 540 4.73 26.64 4.07
C LEU A 540 3.42 26.65 4.87
N ARG A 541 3.46 26.41 6.19
CA ARG A 541 2.28 26.58 7.06
C ARG A 541 1.65 27.97 6.98
N GLY A 542 2.44 29.01 6.64
CA GLY A 542 1.97 30.38 6.49
C GLY A 542 1.44 30.73 5.09
N VAL A 543 1.51 29.82 4.12
CA VAL A 543 1.15 30.10 2.73
C VAL A 543 -0.29 29.64 2.46
N SER A 544 -1.16 30.59 2.11
CA SER A 544 -2.54 30.29 1.75
C SER A 544 -2.66 29.59 0.40
N GLY A 545 -3.62 28.66 0.29
CA GLY A 545 -3.90 27.91 -0.95
C GLY A 545 -3.12 26.61 -1.07
N LEU A 546 -2.48 26.15 0.01
CA LEU A 546 -1.83 24.85 0.11
C LEU A 546 -2.54 23.95 1.13
N VAL A 547 -2.71 22.69 0.76
CA VAL A 547 -3.18 21.62 1.65
C VAL A 547 -2.12 20.51 1.63
N PRO A 548 -1.55 20.11 2.77
CA PRO A 548 -0.61 18.98 2.81
C PRO A 548 -1.24 17.72 2.20
N GLN A 549 -0.47 16.96 1.43
CA GLN A 549 -0.86 15.60 1.09
C GLN A 549 -0.65 14.67 2.30
N ALA A 550 -1.18 13.44 2.22
CA ALA A 550 -1.09 12.44 3.28
C ALA A 550 0.34 12.25 3.80
N GLN A 551 0.48 11.79 5.05
CA GLN A 551 1.77 11.61 5.72
C GLN A 551 2.76 10.77 4.91
N LEU A 552 2.27 9.83 4.12
CA LEU A 552 3.05 8.95 3.26
C LEU A 552 3.80 9.71 2.14
N GLU A 553 3.27 10.86 1.72
CA GLU A 553 3.89 11.75 0.73
C GLU A 553 4.81 12.81 1.38
N GLN A 554 4.90 12.87 2.71
CA GLN A 554 5.81 13.75 3.46
C GLN A 554 7.15 13.04 3.75
N ARG A 555 7.92 12.80 2.68
CA ARG A 555 9.20 12.07 2.67
C ARG A 555 10.35 12.91 3.28
N ASP A 556 11.52 12.29 3.42
CA ASP A 556 12.69 12.96 4.03
C ASP A 556 13.26 14.09 3.15
N PHE A 557 13.25 13.88 1.83
CA PHE A 557 13.76 14.80 0.82
C PHE A 557 12.69 15.26 -0.17
N LYS A 558 11.40 15.07 0.14
CA LYS A 558 10.26 15.56 -0.66
C LYS A 558 9.10 15.90 0.29
N LEU A 559 8.56 17.12 0.17
CA LEU A 559 7.31 17.50 0.81
C LEU A 559 6.26 17.81 -0.25
N SER A 560 5.09 17.16 -0.15
CA SER A 560 4.06 17.22 -1.19
C SER A 560 2.79 17.93 -0.70
N TYR A 561 2.25 18.83 -1.51
CA TYR A 561 1.05 19.61 -1.22
C TYR A 561 0.08 19.57 -2.42
N PHE A 562 -1.21 19.70 -2.13
CA PHE A 562 -2.19 20.14 -3.11
C PHE A 562 -2.23 21.67 -3.12
N SER A 563 -2.16 22.25 -4.31
CA SER A 563 -2.39 23.67 -4.58
C SER A 563 -3.82 23.90 -5.08
N ASP A 564 -4.29 25.13 -4.92
CA ASP A 564 -5.55 25.64 -5.49
C ASP A 564 -5.55 25.74 -7.03
N GLY A 565 -4.45 25.35 -7.68
CA GLY A 565 -4.25 25.42 -9.13
C GLY A 565 -4.02 26.80 -9.70
N ASN A 566 -3.89 27.82 -8.84
CA ASN A 566 -3.53 29.17 -9.26
C ASN A 566 -2.00 29.29 -9.40
N HIS A 567 -1.53 29.74 -10.56
CA HIS A 567 -0.10 30.00 -10.79
C HIS A 567 0.49 31.00 -9.76
N ALA A 568 -0.32 31.94 -9.24
CA ALA A 568 0.12 32.86 -8.20
C ALA A 568 0.51 32.16 -6.89
N THR A 569 -0.02 30.96 -6.62
CA THR A 569 0.32 30.17 -5.43
C THR A 569 1.75 29.67 -5.48
N VAL A 570 2.21 29.20 -6.65
CA VAL A 570 3.60 28.76 -6.86
C VAL A 570 4.58 29.92 -6.62
N GLU A 571 4.27 31.12 -7.14
CA GLU A 571 5.10 32.31 -6.94
C GLU A 571 5.13 32.75 -5.47
N ARG A 572 4.00 32.68 -4.75
CA ARG A 572 3.97 32.96 -3.30
C ARG A 572 4.84 31.97 -2.52
N VAL A 573 4.82 30.70 -2.88
CA VAL A 573 5.67 29.67 -2.25
C VAL A 573 7.14 29.98 -2.47
N ARG A 574 7.55 30.25 -3.72
CA ARG A 574 8.93 30.60 -4.06
C ARG A 574 9.40 31.84 -3.29
N ALA A 575 8.60 32.90 -3.30
CA ALA A 575 8.90 34.12 -2.56
C ALA A 575 8.98 33.90 -1.04
N ALA A 576 8.10 33.07 -0.46
CA ALA A 576 8.12 32.77 0.97
C ALA A 576 9.40 32.02 1.39
N LEU A 577 9.83 31.05 0.58
CA LEU A 577 11.08 30.30 0.82
C LEU A 577 12.30 31.21 0.68
N GLU A 578 12.33 32.05 -0.36
CA GLU A 578 13.41 33.02 -0.60
C GLU A 578 13.51 34.04 0.54
N ASN A 579 12.40 34.65 0.95
CA ASN A 579 12.35 35.61 2.06
C ASN A 579 12.80 35.00 3.40
N ALA A 580 12.57 33.70 3.59
CA ALA A 580 13.03 32.96 4.76
C ALA A 580 14.48 32.47 4.66
N GLY A 581 15.16 32.68 3.51
CA GLY A 581 16.50 32.18 3.25
C GLY A 581 16.59 30.65 3.18
N VAL A 582 15.47 29.97 2.89
CA VAL A 582 15.39 28.51 2.84
C VAL A 582 15.61 28.04 1.41
N LEU A 583 16.70 27.30 1.21
CA LEU A 583 17.10 26.78 -0.10
C LEU A 583 16.31 25.52 -0.45
N ALA A 584 15.37 25.62 -1.40
CA ALA A 584 14.58 24.50 -1.89
C ALA A 584 14.15 24.70 -3.36
N SER A 585 13.93 23.59 -4.07
CA SER A 585 13.28 23.58 -5.38
C SER A 585 11.76 23.44 -5.23
N VAL A 586 11.01 24.06 -6.14
CA VAL A 586 9.53 24.04 -6.16
C VAL A 586 9.08 23.52 -7.52
N ILE A 587 8.49 22.33 -7.52
CA ILE A 587 7.99 21.65 -8.72
C ILE A 587 6.45 21.65 -8.67
N HIS A 588 5.82 22.09 -9.76
CA HIS A 588 4.36 22.12 -9.90
C HIS A 588 3.94 21.27 -11.10
N SER A 589 2.96 20.39 -10.92
CA SER A 589 2.50 19.48 -11.97
C SER A 589 0.99 19.29 -11.98
N HIS A 590 0.45 19.02 -13.18
CA HIS A 590 -0.99 18.86 -13.45
C HIS A 590 -1.89 19.94 -12.82
N ARG A 591 -1.35 21.16 -12.68
CA ARG A 591 -2.02 22.32 -12.06
C ARG A 591 -2.55 22.06 -10.64
N ARG A 592 -2.05 21.05 -9.94
CA ARG A 592 -2.59 20.67 -8.62
C ARG A 592 -1.50 20.27 -7.66
N TYR A 593 -0.54 19.45 -8.09
CA TYR A 593 0.48 18.90 -7.21
C TYR A 593 1.65 19.87 -7.11
N LEU A 594 2.12 20.10 -5.89
CA LEU A 594 3.24 20.97 -5.59
C LEU A 594 4.22 20.23 -4.68
N ASP A 595 5.42 19.99 -5.17
CA ASP A 595 6.48 19.24 -4.49
C ASP A 595 7.66 20.18 -4.17
N ILE A 596 8.17 20.05 -2.94
CA ILE A 596 9.30 20.82 -2.44
C ILE A 596 10.46 19.88 -2.13
N LEU A 597 11.60 20.13 -2.76
CA LEU A 597 12.75 19.23 -2.79
C LEU A 597 14.03 20.00 -2.44
N PRO A 598 15.12 19.30 -2.06
CA PRO A 598 16.45 19.89 -2.07
C PRO A 598 16.79 20.49 -3.43
N ILE A 599 17.54 21.61 -3.46
CA ILE A 599 17.90 22.30 -4.73
C ILE A 599 18.58 21.37 -5.74
N LYS A 600 19.35 20.38 -5.27
CA LYS A 600 20.08 19.44 -6.13
C LYS A 600 19.23 18.28 -6.64
N ALA A 601 18.04 18.07 -6.07
CA ALA A 601 17.21 16.92 -6.37
C ALA A 601 16.19 17.27 -7.46
N SER A 602 16.26 16.54 -8.57
CA SER A 602 15.25 16.54 -9.62
C SER A 602 15.36 15.25 -10.44
N LYS A 603 14.37 14.98 -11.30
CA LYS A 603 14.45 13.88 -12.28
C LYS A 603 15.69 14.04 -13.18
N GLY A 604 15.98 15.25 -13.66
CA GLY A 604 17.10 15.51 -14.57
C GLY A 604 18.47 15.29 -13.92
N THR A 605 18.69 15.83 -12.73
CA THR A 605 19.97 15.65 -12.01
C THR A 605 20.18 14.21 -11.57
N ALA A 606 19.11 13.49 -11.20
CA ALA A 606 19.14 12.07 -10.89
C ALA A 606 19.48 11.21 -12.12
N VAL A 607 18.89 11.49 -13.29
CA VAL A 607 19.23 10.80 -14.54
C VAL A 607 20.70 11.00 -14.90
N ASP A 608 21.23 12.22 -14.75
CA ASP A 608 22.64 12.49 -14.99
C ASP A 608 23.57 11.75 -14.00
N HIS A 609 23.18 11.67 -12.72
CA HIS A 609 23.91 10.87 -11.72
C HIS A 609 23.98 9.39 -12.12
N VAL A 610 22.84 8.80 -12.54
CA VAL A 610 22.76 7.42 -13.02
C VAL A 610 23.61 7.23 -14.28
N ARG A 611 23.50 8.13 -15.27
CA ARG A 611 24.32 8.11 -16.49
C ARG A 611 25.81 8.04 -16.15
N ARG A 612 26.28 8.89 -15.23
CA ARG A 612 27.69 8.92 -14.81
C ARG A 612 28.11 7.62 -14.14
N ARG A 613 27.24 6.99 -13.34
CA ARG A 613 27.48 5.67 -12.73
C ARG A 613 27.65 4.56 -13.77
N TYR A 614 26.85 4.57 -14.84
CA TYR A 614 27.03 3.64 -15.96
C TYR A 614 28.26 3.98 -16.84
N GLY A 615 28.78 5.20 -16.73
CA GLY A 615 29.88 5.70 -17.56
C GLY A 615 29.45 5.98 -19.00
N LEU A 616 28.20 6.38 -19.21
CA LEU A 616 27.62 6.61 -20.53
C LEU A 616 27.81 8.07 -20.99
N PRO A 617 28.09 8.32 -22.27
CA PRO A 617 28.01 9.66 -22.83
C PRO A 617 26.55 10.13 -22.88
N GLU A 618 26.32 11.44 -22.86
CA GLU A 618 24.96 12.00 -22.99
C GLU A 618 24.24 11.51 -24.23
N SER A 619 24.97 11.29 -25.33
CA SER A 619 24.42 10.81 -26.59
C SER A 619 23.80 9.40 -26.55
N SER A 620 24.07 8.65 -25.48
CA SER A 620 23.57 7.28 -25.28
C SER A 620 22.41 7.21 -24.27
N VAL A 621 21.91 8.36 -23.80
CA VAL A 621 20.81 8.41 -22.82
C VAL A 621 19.56 8.96 -23.48
N PHE A 622 18.48 8.18 -23.47
CA PHE A 622 17.16 8.59 -23.91
C PHE A 622 16.28 8.89 -22.70
N VAL A 623 15.50 9.96 -22.76
CA VAL A 623 14.48 10.24 -21.73
C VAL A 623 13.11 10.44 -22.35
N ALA A 624 12.05 10.01 -21.67
CA ALA A 624 10.67 10.19 -22.10
C ALA A 624 9.79 10.76 -20.98
N GLY A 625 8.89 11.69 -21.34
CA GLY A 625 7.94 12.32 -20.41
C GLY A 625 6.74 12.96 -21.12
N ASP A 626 5.76 13.39 -20.33
CA ASP A 626 4.49 13.92 -20.82
C ASP A 626 3.98 15.17 -20.08
N SER A 627 4.55 15.53 -18.92
CA SER A 627 3.98 16.57 -18.06
C SER A 627 4.99 17.59 -17.50
N GLY A 628 4.50 18.56 -16.73
CA GLY A 628 5.32 19.63 -16.14
C GLY A 628 6.45 19.14 -15.23
N ASN A 629 6.30 18.00 -14.54
CA ASN A 629 7.36 17.47 -13.66
C ASN A 629 8.53 16.84 -14.45
N ASP A 630 8.37 16.65 -15.77
CA ASP A 630 9.40 16.09 -16.66
C ASP A 630 10.26 17.16 -17.33
N ILE A 631 9.85 18.44 -17.26
CA ILE A 631 10.49 19.54 -17.99
C ILE A 631 12.00 19.55 -17.78
N GLU A 632 12.44 19.48 -16.52
CA GLU A 632 13.88 19.53 -16.20
C GLU A 632 14.63 18.32 -16.78
N MET A 633 14.05 17.11 -16.72
CA MET A 633 14.64 15.90 -17.29
C MET A 633 14.74 16.00 -18.82
N LEU A 634 13.67 16.42 -19.48
CA LEU A 634 13.61 16.56 -20.95
C LEU A 634 14.54 17.68 -21.45
N GLN A 635 14.71 18.73 -20.66
CA GLN A 635 15.61 19.84 -20.96
C GLN A 635 17.08 19.43 -20.79
N ALA A 636 17.40 18.67 -19.73
CA ALA A 636 18.77 18.29 -19.40
C ALA A 636 19.37 17.28 -20.39
N ILE A 637 18.55 16.44 -21.03
CA ILE A 637 19.03 15.35 -21.88
C ILE A 637 18.75 15.64 -23.37
N PRO A 638 19.76 15.56 -24.25
CA PRO A 638 19.59 15.89 -25.67
C PRO A 638 18.62 14.96 -26.42
N GLN A 639 18.61 13.66 -26.11
CA GLN A 639 17.73 12.66 -26.73
C GLN A 639 16.42 12.54 -25.93
N SER A 640 15.72 13.66 -25.79
CA SER A 640 14.45 13.74 -25.09
C SER A 640 13.25 13.46 -26.01
N ILE A 641 12.29 12.72 -25.49
CA ILE A 641 11.10 12.23 -26.19
C ILE A 641 9.87 12.76 -25.45
N ILE A 642 8.97 13.41 -26.20
CA ILE A 642 7.67 13.84 -25.71
C ILE A 642 6.62 12.95 -26.38
N VAL A 643 5.90 12.14 -25.61
CA VAL A 643 4.85 11.26 -26.14
C VAL A 643 3.62 12.06 -26.58
N ALA A 644 2.86 11.58 -27.57
CA ALA A 644 1.82 12.38 -28.23
C ALA A 644 0.66 12.84 -27.31
N ASN A 645 0.43 12.16 -26.19
CA ASN A 645 -0.62 12.48 -25.21
C ASN A 645 -0.14 13.43 -24.09
N TYR A 646 0.91 14.23 -24.34
CA TYR A 646 1.47 15.18 -23.38
C TYR A 646 0.47 16.26 -22.93
N SER A 647 0.72 16.80 -21.74
CA SER A 647 -0.03 17.88 -21.10
C SER A 647 0.85 19.12 -20.84
N ASP A 648 0.35 20.10 -20.08
CA ASP A 648 1.11 21.30 -19.66
C ASP A 648 1.78 22.13 -20.78
N ASN A 649 1.28 22.00 -22.02
CA ASN A 649 1.85 22.60 -23.23
C ASN A 649 3.32 22.22 -23.50
N LEU A 650 3.76 21.05 -23.05
CA LEU A 650 5.15 20.59 -23.11
C LEU A 650 5.78 20.75 -24.50
N GLY A 651 5.09 20.27 -25.54
CA GLY A 651 5.56 20.35 -26.94
C GLY A 651 5.66 21.77 -27.54
N LYS A 652 5.22 22.81 -26.82
CA LYS A 652 5.32 24.22 -27.25
C LYS A 652 6.38 25.01 -26.49
N LEU A 653 7.02 24.41 -25.47
CA LEU A 653 7.99 25.11 -24.64
C LEU A 653 9.29 25.41 -25.42
N PRO A 654 9.76 26.67 -25.45
CA PRO A 654 11.00 27.01 -26.16
C PRO A 654 12.23 26.23 -25.67
N ALA A 655 12.26 25.87 -24.38
CA ALA A 655 13.33 25.12 -23.75
C ALA A 655 13.41 23.65 -24.22
N LEU A 656 12.36 23.13 -24.85
CA LEU A 656 12.25 21.73 -25.32
C LEU A 656 12.24 21.62 -26.85
N LYS A 657 12.71 22.64 -27.57
CA LYS A 657 12.74 22.63 -29.05
C LYS A 657 13.63 21.52 -29.64
N HIS A 658 14.58 20.99 -28.88
CA HIS A 658 15.43 19.87 -29.29
C HIS A 658 14.74 18.51 -29.13
N SER A 659 13.71 18.43 -28.30
CA SER A 659 12.99 17.19 -28.02
C SER A 659 12.27 16.67 -29.26
N TYR A 660 12.24 15.36 -29.40
CA TYR A 660 11.43 14.69 -30.40
C TYR A 660 9.99 14.53 -29.90
N ILE A 661 9.04 15.12 -30.61
CA ILE A 661 7.62 14.94 -30.33
C ILE A 661 7.12 13.75 -31.13
N ALA A 662 6.79 12.66 -30.44
CA ALA A 662 6.30 11.43 -31.05
C ALA A 662 4.88 11.62 -31.62
N SER A 663 4.57 10.85 -32.65
CA SER A 663 3.20 10.74 -33.18
C SER A 663 2.35 9.73 -32.40
N ASN A 664 2.99 8.73 -31.77
CA ASN A 664 2.32 7.75 -30.91
C ASN A 664 2.25 8.20 -29.44
N THR A 665 1.22 7.69 -28.75
CA THR A 665 0.98 7.93 -27.31
C THR A 665 1.66 6.86 -26.44
N HIS A 666 1.91 7.19 -25.18
CA HIS A 666 2.40 6.25 -24.16
C HIS A 666 3.67 5.49 -24.62
N ALA A 667 3.82 4.23 -24.20
CA ALA A 667 5.00 3.41 -24.49
C ALA A 667 5.33 3.25 -25.99
N ALA A 668 4.35 3.33 -26.88
CA ALA A 668 4.60 3.30 -28.33
C ALA A 668 5.36 4.55 -28.81
N GLY A 669 5.07 5.71 -28.24
CA GLY A 669 5.81 6.95 -28.50
C GLY A 669 7.26 6.90 -28.01
N ILE A 670 7.52 6.15 -26.92
CA ILE A 670 8.88 5.90 -26.43
C ILE A 670 9.68 5.11 -27.47
N ILE A 671 9.12 4.00 -27.97
CA ILE A 671 9.77 3.16 -28.99
C ILE A 671 10.08 3.99 -30.24
N GLU A 672 9.10 4.77 -30.72
CA GLU A 672 9.25 5.67 -31.86
C GLU A 672 10.41 6.66 -31.67
N GLY A 673 10.46 7.33 -30.52
CA GLY A 673 11.51 8.30 -30.20
C GLY A 673 12.90 7.69 -30.10
N VAL A 674 13.04 6.52 -29.45
CA VAL A 674 14.34 5.82 -29.36
C VAL A 674 14.82 5.43 -30.76
N LEU A 675 13.93 4.88 -31.60
CA LEU A 675 14.27 4.51 -32.98
C LEU A 675 14.64 5.74 -33.82
N HIS A 676 13.94 6.87 -33.64
CA HIS A 676 14.27 8.13 -34.30
C HIS A 676 15.72 8.56 -34.02
N PHE A 677 16.11 8.65 -32.74
CA PHE A 677 17.46 9.08 -32.37
C PHE A 677 18.53 8.09 -32.80
N ARG A 678 18.29 6.78 -32.68
CA ARG A 678 19.20 5.74 -33.19
C ARG A 678 19.38 5.84 -34.71
N ASN A 679 18.32 6.06 -35.47
CA ASN A 679 18.41 6.23 -36.93
C ASN A 679 19.16 7.52 -37.31
N LYS A 680 18.92 8.61 -36.57
CA LYS A 680 19.66 9.87 -36.73
C LYS A 680 21.15 9.70 -36.48
N ALA A 681 21.54 8.99 -35.42
CA ALA A 681 22.93 8.69 -35.11
C ALA A 681 23.59 7.82 -36.21
N LYS A 682 22.91 6.76 -36.70
CA LYS A 682 23.38 5.94 -37.83
C LYS A 682 23.61 6.78 -39.09
N SER A 683 22.66 7.67 -39.41
CA SER A 683 22.79 8.56 -40.58
C SER A 683 23.95 9.57 -40.46
N SER A 684 24.42 9.81 -39.24
CA SER A 684 25.53 10.74 -38.93
C SER A 684 26.88 10.02 -38.72
N GLY A 685 26.95 8.70 -38.97
CA GLY A 685 28.19 7.92 -38.88
C GLY A 685 28.65 7.57 -37.44
N LEU A 686 27.80 7.76 -36.44
CA LEU A 686 28.07 7.37 -35.05
C LEU A 686 27.71 5.89 -34.83
N SER A 687 28.52 5.15 -34.06
CA SER A 687 28.17 3.79 -33.63
C SER A 687 26.98 3.87 -32.67
N VAL A 688 25.93 3.06 -32.91
CA VAL A 688 24.67 3.06 -32.17
C VAL A 688 24.48 1.80 -31.36
#